data_AF-Q65JS1-F1
#
_entry.id   AF-Q65JS1-F1
#
_cell.length_a   1.000
_cell.length_b   1.000
_cell.length_c   1.000
_cell.angle_alpha   90.00
_cell.angle_beta   90.00
_cell.angle_gamma   90.00
#
_symmetry.space_group_name_H-M   'P 1'
#
loop_
_entity.id
_entity.type
_entity.pdbx_description
1 polymer ?
#
loop_
_entity_poly.entity_id
_entity_poly.type
_entity_poly.pdbx_seq_one_letter_code
_entity_poly.pdbx_strand_id
1 'polypeptide(L)'
;MLIGRRISGRYEILRAIGGGGMANVYLALDIILDREVAIKVLRFDFVHDADFIRRFRREAQSAASLDHPNIVSIYDVGEEDDIYYIVMEYVEGMTLKEYINRTGPLHPKEAVQIMEQIVSAIAHAHDNQIVHRDIKPHNILIDHMGHIKVTDFGIAMALSSTTITHTNSVLGSVHYLSPEQARGGLSTKKSDIYSLGIVLFELLTARMPFEGESAVSIALKHLQSETPSVKRWNPAVPQSIENVVLKAMAKDPFHRYEAAEEMENDLKTAFDPDRLNEKRFTIPSDDEMTKAVPIIKNLPENGSSSQSGGGEEEAAPLSKKEKKKQAKANKKKKRKKWPLILLTVFFVLAASAVLALTVFPSLFIPKDVAVPDVAGLEYEEAVIKLEDEGFEVDPNAEDIADDKIEEGLIVKTDPAAGDIVKEGSTVKLYKSSGKEKTEVDDVVGQKVDAAKKLLEQKGFKNIKTEEVHDEEEAGTIIEQDPAAGTEIVAADDEVKLTVSLGPEAITLRDLKTYSKQAASGYLDDHQLVLVEKEAHSEDVPEGQVIKQKPEAGASVKPGDKVEVTFSLGPKQKPVKTVTEKIDIPYEPGAAGEEQNVQISIDDEEHSISDVYENFKITAPAERTIKFRIAPGQKGYYQVTINDKVVRSKTIEYPEDE
;
A
#
# COMPACT_ATOMS: atom_id res chain seq x y z
N MET A 1 -12.29 36.22 5.65
CA MET A 1 -13.12 35.78 4.49
C MET A 1 -12.54 36.40 3.23
N LEU A 2 -12.31 35.61 2.17
CA LEU A 2 -11.71 36.08 0.92
C LEU A 2 -12.74 36.54 -0.13
N ILE A 3 -14.03 36.26 0.09
CA ILE A 3 -15.11 36.65 -0.85
C ILE A 3 -15.22 38.17 -0.91
N GLY A 4 -15.28 38.72 -2.13
CA GLY A 4 -15.26 40.16 -2.39
C GLY A 4 -13.89 40.82 -2.25
N ARG A 5 -12.85 40.07 -1.85
CA ARG A 5 -11.46 40.54 -1.85
C ARG A 5 -10.89 40.40 -3.26
N ARG A 6 -10.04 41.35 -3.63
CA ARG A 6 -9.22 41.28 -4.84
C ARG A 6 -7.84 40.77 -4.49
N ILE A 7 -7.40 39.71 -5.18
CA ILE A 7 -6.07 39.14 -5.06
C ILE A 7 -5.14 39.71 -6.14
N SER A 8 -3.95 40.13 -5.71
CA SER A 8 -2.88 40.75 -6.50
C SER A 8 -3.38 41.88 -7.39
N GLY A 9 -4.40 42.61 -6.92
CA GLY A 9 -5.02 43.71 -7.66
C GLY A 9 -5.72 43.30 -8.98
N ARG A 10 -5.83 42.01 -9.31
CA ARG A 10 -6.33 41.51 -10.60
C ARG A 10 -7.54 40.58 -10.47
N TYR A 11 -7.52 39.66 -9.52
CA TYR A 11 -8.54 38.62 -9.46
C TYR A 11 -9.57 38.93 -8.36
N GLU A 12 -10.81 39.17 -8.74
CA GLU A 12 -11.89 39.48 -7.80
C GLU A 12 -12.64 38.21 -7.40
N ILE A 13 -12.56 37.80 -6.14
CA ILE A 13 -13.19 36.56 -5.67
C ILE A 13 -14.70 36.75 -5.55
N LEU A 14 -15.46 35.94 -6.29
CA LEU A 14 -16.91 36.00 -6.36
C LEU A 14 -17.57 35.07 -5.32
N ARG A 15 -17.18 33.79 -5.31
CA ARG A 15 -17.76 32.77 -4.39
C ARG A 15 -16.84 31.56 -4.24
N ALA A 16 -17.01 30.81 -3.16
CA ALA A 16 -16.39 29.49 -3.02
C ALA A 16 -17.10 28.47 -3.93
N ILE A 17 -16.35 27.61 -4.59
CA ILE A 17 -16.86 26.56 -5.50
C ILE A 17 -16.41 25.15 -5.12
N GLY A 18 -15.40 25.02 -4.25
CA GLY A 18 -14.95 23.74 -3.73
C GLY A 18 -14.02 23.92 -2.54
N GLY A 19 -13.76 22.83 -1.82
CA GLY A 19 -12.84 22.82 -0.68
C GLY A 19 -12.39 21.42 -0.35
N GLY A 20 -11.12 21.27 0.04
CA GLY A 20 -10.52 20.01 0.43
C GLY A 20 -9.70 20.14 1.71
N GLY A 21 -8.97 19.07 2.05
CA GLY A 21 -8.12 19.03 3.25
C GLY A 21 -7.01 20.09 3.24
N MET A 22 -6.48 20.43 2.06
CA MET A 22 -5.28 21.27 1.92
C MET A 22 -5.56 22.66 1.32
N ALA A 23 -6.60 22.81 0.50
CA ALA A 23 -6.89 24.06 -0.23
C ALA A 23 -8.39 24.30 -0.38
N ASN A 24 -8.76 25.57 -0.54
CA ASN A 24 -10.09 26.02 -0.90
C ASN A 24 -10.08 26.53 -2.34
N VAL A 25 -11.14 26.26 -3.11
CA VAL A 25 -11.26 26.69 -4.51
C VAL A 25 -12.38 27.72 -4.62
N TYR A 26 -12.06 28.86 -5.23
CA TYR A 26 -12.97 29.98 -5.43
C TYR A 26 -13.16 30.27 -6.92
N LEU A 27 -14.36 30.70 -7.29
CA LEU A 27 -14.60 31.36 -8.56
C LEU A 27 -14.20 32.83 -8.42
N ALA A 28 -13.43 33.34 -9.38
CA ALA A 28 -13.00 34.72 -9.42
C ALA A 28 -13.12 35.29 -10.85
N LEU A 29 -13.22 36.61 -10.95
CA LEU A 29 -13.15 37.34 -12.22
C LEU A 29 -11.74 37.91 -12.40
N ASP A 30 -11.08 37.55 -13.49
CA ASP A 30 -9.87 38.25 -13.95
C ASP A 30 -10.29 39.57 -14.61
N ILE A 31 -10.16 40.67 -13.88
CA ILE A 31 -10.67 41.99 -14.32
C ILE A 31 -9.89 42.60 -15.49
N ILE A 32 -8.69 42.07 -15.79
CA ILE A 32 -7.85 42.58 -16.88
C ILE A 32 -8.25 41.92 -18.19
N LEU A 33 -8.46 40.59 -18.16
CA LEU A 33 -8.83 39.80 -19.34
C LEU A 33 -10.35 39.60 -19.49
N ASP A 34 -11.13 40.08 -18.51
CA ASP A 34 -12.59 39.98 -18.44
C ASP A 34 -13.11 38.54 -18.63
N ARG A 35 -12.55 37.62 -17.82
CA ARG A 35 -12.90 36.20 -17.85
C ARG A 35 -13.00 35.60 -16.46
N GLU A 36 -13.87 34.60 -16.32
CA GLU A 36 -13.95 33.82 -15.10
C GLU A 36 -12.80 32.83 -14.99
N VAL A 37 -12.26 32.68 -13.78
CA VAL A 37 -11.16 31.79 -13.45
C VAL A 37 -11.44 31.09 -12.12
N ALA A 38 -10.88 29.91 -11.95
CA ALA A 38 -10.86 29.23 -10.67
C ALA A 38 -9.54 29.56 -9.93
N ILE A 39 -9.62 29.84 -8.64
CA ILE A 39 -8.46 30.14 -7.80
C ILE A 39 -8.41 29.15 -6.65
N LYS A 40 -7.39 28.30 -6.67
CA LYS A 40 -7.08 27.35 -5.60
C LYS A 40 -6.16 28.04 -4.60
N VAL A 41 -6.66 28.26 -3.39
CA VAL A 41 -5.96 28.96 -2.31
C VAL A 41 -5.59 27.97 -1.21
N LEU A 42 -4.31 27.96 -0.80
CA LEU A 42 -3.82 27.12 0.28
C LEU A 42 -4.50 27.49 1.60
N ARG A 43 -4.89 26.51 2.41
CA ARG A 43 -5.46 26.77 3.74
C ARG A 43 -4.41 27.34 4.68
N PHE A 44 -4.84 28.24 5.57
CA PHE A 44 -3.96 28.91 6.55
C PHE A 44 -3.17 27.93 7.42
N ASP A 45 -3.73 26.75 7.70
CA ASP A 45 -3.11 25.67 8.49
C ASP A 45 -1.74 25.20 7.91
N PHE A 46 -1.49 25.41 6.61
CA PHE A 46 -0.26 24.98 5.91
C PHE A 46 0.67 26.14 5.52
N VAL A 47 0.31 27.38 5.84
CA VAL A 47 1.05 28.59 5.41
C VAL A 47 2.41 28.74 6.10
N HIS A 48 2.64 28.04 7.21
CA HIS A 48 3.92 28.08 7.95
C HIS A 48 4.85 26.90 7.64
N ASP A 49 4.43 25.98 6.77
CA ASP A 49 5.26 24.84 6.34
C ASP A 49 5.98 25.19 5.02
N ALA A 50 7.24 25.62 5.15
CA ALA A 50 8.07 26.03 4.01
C ALA A 50 8.31 24.89 3.00
N ASP A 51 8.38 23.64 3.47
CA ASP A 51 8.55 22.48 2.60
C ASP A 51 7.28 22.20 1.79
N PHE A 52 6.13 22.30 2.45
CA PHE A 52 4.83 22.17 1.80
C PHE A 52 4.63 23.25 0.73
N ILE A 53 4.91 24.51 1.04
CA ILE A 53 4.79 25.64 0.10
C ILE A 53 5.70 25.44 -1.12
N ARG A 54 6.95 25.03 -0.90
CA ARG A 54 7.91 24.77 -1.99
C ARG A 54 7.40 23.66 -2.91
N ARG A 55 6.81 22.60 -2.37
CA ARG A 55 6.20 21.51 -3.16
C ARG A 55 4.97 21.97 -3.92
N PHE A 56 4.05 22.67 -3.25
CA PHE A 56 2.85 23.24 -3.85
C PHE A 56 3.17 24.12 -5.07
N ARG A 57 4.19 24.97 -4.97
CA ARG A 57 4.68 25.78 -6.10
C ARG A 57 5.29 24.94 -7.22
N ARG A 58 6.15 23.98 -6.88
CA ARG A 58 6.82 23.12 -7.87
C ARG A 58 5.80 22.31 -8.67
N GLU A 59 4.77 21.78 -8.03
CA GLU A 59 3.72 21.00 -8.67
C GLU A 59 2.87 21.86 -9.60
N ALA A 60 2.49 23.06 -9.15
CA ALA A 60 1.78 24.01 -9.99
C ALA A 60 2.59 24.40 -11.23
N GLN A 61 3.90 24.62 -11.08
CA GLN A 61 4.80 24.94 -12.19
C GLN A 61 4.95 23.78 -13.18
N SER A 62 5.05 22.54 -12.69
CA SER A 62 5.08 21.36 -13.56
C SER A 62 3.77 21.22 -14.34
N ALA A 63 2.62 21.35 -13.69
CA ALA A 63 1.32 21.26 -14.35
C ALA A 63 1.05 22.44 -15.31
N ALA A 64 1.61 23.62 -15.06
CA ALA A 64 1.48 24.78 -15.95
C ALA A 64 2.16 24.62 -17.31
N SER A 65 3.08 23.65 -17.44
CA SER A 65 3.71 23.33 -18.73
C SER A 65 2.85 22.44 -19.64
N LEU A 66 1.74 21.90 -19.13
CA LEU A 66 0.85 21.02 -19.88
C LEU A 66 -0.16 21.83 -20.70
N ASP A 67 -0.21 21.58 -22.00
CA ASP A 67 -1.18 22.18 -22.93
C ASP A 67 -1.95 21.09 -23.64
N HIS A 68 -3.16 20.82 -23.15
CA HIS A 68 -4.02 19.77 -23.68
C HIS A 68 -5.50 20.13 -23.50
N PRO A 69 -6.38 19.88 -24.50
CA PRO A 69 -7.80 20.21 -24.40
C PRO A 69 -8.51 19.56 -23.20
N ASN A 70 -8.05 18.38 -22.77
CA ASN A 70 -8.61 17.65 -21.63
C ASN A 70 -7.85 17.83 -20.30
N ILE A 71 -6.95 18.81 -20.21
CA ILE A 71 -6.27 19.21 -18.96
C ILE A 71 -6.73 20.63 -18.59
N VAL A 72 -7.02 20.87 -17.31
CA VAL A 72 -7.29 22.21 -16.80
C VAL A 72 -6.03 23.06 -16.92
N SER A 73 -6.09 24.14 -17.70
CA SER A 73 -4.95 25.04 -17.87
C SER A 73 -4.66 25.85 -16.60
N ILE A 74 -3.39 25.95 -16.22
CA ILE A 74 -2.94 26.85 -15.16
C ILE A 74 -2.48 28.15 -15.82
N TYR A 75 -3.05 29.27 -15.37
CA TYR A 75 -2.75 30.59 -15.92
C TYR A 75 -1.70 31.35 -15.12
N ASP A 76 -1.69 31.19 -13.81
CA ASP A 76 -0.84 31.99 -12.92
C ASP A 76 -0.62 31.28 -11.58
N VAL A 77 0.49 31.61 -10.90
CA VAL A 77 0.82 31.13 -9.55
C VAL A 77 1.37 32.31 -8.76
N GLY A 78 0.79 32.59 -7.60
CA GLY A 78 1.11 33.79 -6.84
C GLY A 78 1.10 33.63 -5.32
N GLU A 79 1.57 34.69 -4.67
CA GLU A 79 1.57 34.86 -3.22
C GLU A 79 1.25 36.33 -2.89
N GLU A 80 0.33 36.56 -1.95
CA GLU A 80 0.00 37.89 -1.44
C GLU A 80 -0.43 37.80 0.03
N ASP A 81 0.18 38.58 0.93
CA ASP A 81 -0.15 38.59 2.36
C ASP A 81 -0.24 37.17 2.99
N ASP A 82 0.78 36.33 2.74
CA ASP A 82 0.84 34.92 3.16
C ASP A 82 -0.27 34.01 2.57
N ILE A 83 -0.97 34.49 1.54
CA ILE A 83 -1.95 33.70 0.78
C ILE A 83 -1.27 33.15 -0.47
N TYR A 84 -1.04 31.84 -0.50
CA TYR A 84 -0.54 31.12 -1.66
C TYR A 84 -1.71 30.65 -2.53
N TYR A 85 -1.65 30.94 -3.83
CA TYR A 85 -2.74 30.62 -4.74
C TYR A 85 -2.28 30.21 -6.14
N ILE A 86 -3.11 29.42 -6.81
CA ILE A 86 -2.97 28.99 -8.20
C ILE A 86 -4.23 29.43 -8.95
N VAL A 87 -4.05 30.14 -10.06
CA VAL A 87 -5.14 30.57 -10.95
C VAL A 87 -5.20 29.60 -12.12
N MET A 88 -6.38 29.04 -12.35
CA MET A 88 -6.61 28.00 -13.36
C MET A 88 -7.91 28.24 -14.12
N GLU A 89 -8.06 27.55 -15.25
CA GLU A 89 -9.27 27.53 -16.06
C GLU A 89 -10.50 27.21 -15.19
N TYR A 90 -11.54 28.02 -15.32
CA TYR A 90 -12.84 27.69 -14.73
C TYR A 90 -13.62 26.80 -15.71
N VAL A 91 -13.91 25.57 -15.29
CA VAL A 91 -14.74 24.63 -16.04
C VAL A 91 -16.16 24.66 -15.47
N GLU A 92 -17.10 25.19 -16.24
CA GLU A 92 -18.52 25.24 -15.85
C GLU A 92 -19.16 23.85 -16.02
N GLY A 93 -19.43 23.18 -14.91
CA GLY A 93 -19.93 21.82 -14.91
C GLY A 93 -19.92 21.18 -13.53
N MET A 94 -19.71 19.87 -13.48
CA MET A 94 -19.64 19.09 -12.25
C MET A 94 -18.45 18.12 -12.25
N THR A 95 -18.15 17.52 -11.10
CA THR A 95 -17.16 16.44 -11.05
C THR A 95 -17.71 15.17 -11.70
N LEU A 96 -16.84 14.32 -12.23
CA LEU A 96 -17.23 13.03 -12.79
C LEU A 96 -17.87 12.13 -11.72
N LYS A 97 -17.47 12.29 -10.44
CA LYS A 97 -18.13 11.60 -9.32
C LYS A 97 -19.60 12.00 -9.18
N GLU A 98 -19.88 13.30 -9.24
CA GLU A 98 -21.26 13.81 -9.21
C GLU A 98 -22.06 13.32 -10.41
N TYR A 99 -21.43 13.27 -11.59
CA TYR A 99 -22.04 12.73 -12.81
C TYR A 99 -22.43 11.26 -12.66
N ILE A 100 -21.53 10.40 -12.16
CA ILE A 100 -21.80 8.98 -11.89
C ILE A 100 -22.94 8.82 -10.88
N ASN A 101 -22.93 9.59 -9.78
CA ASN A 101 -23.95 9.52 -8.74
C ASN A 101 -25.35 9.91 -9.25
N ARG A 102 -25.44 10.83 -10.22
CA ARG A 102 -26.71 11.27 -10.82
C ARG A 102 -27.23 10.32 -11.88
N THR A 103 -26.34 9.79 -12.71
CA THR A 103 -26.70 9.06 -13.93
C THR A 103 -26.81 7.55 -13.67
N GLY A 104 -26.07 7.04 -12.67
CA GLY A 104 -25.92 5.60 -12.44
C GLY A 104 -24.91 4.97 -13.41
N PRO A 105 -24.95 3.64 -13.62
CA PRO A 105 -24.06 2.96 -14.54
C PRO A 105 -24.23 3.47 -15.97
N LEU A 106 -23.13 3.87 -16.61
CA LEU A 106 -23.17 4.42 -17.96
C LEU A 106 -23.25 3.32 -19.02
N HIS A 107 -23.77 3.69 -20.20
CA HIS A 107 -23.71 2.82 -21.35
C HIS A 107 -22.23 2.62 -21.78
N PRO A 108 -21.78 1.41 -22.17
CA PRO A 108 -20.36 1.16 -22.44
C PRO A 108 -19.72 2.12 -23.45
N LYS A 109 -20.47 2.54 -24.47
CA LYS A 109 -20.00 3.52 -25.47
C LYS A 109 -19.70 4.88 -24.86
N GLU A 110 -20.57 5.35 -23.98
CA GLU A 110 -20.40 6.64 -23.30
C GLU A 110 -19.22 6.59 -22.33
N ALA A 111 -19.11 5.49 -21.56
CA ALA A 111 -17.98 5.27 -20.66
C ALA A 111 -16.63 5.28 -21.41
N VAL A 112 -16.55 4.64 -22.59
CA VAL A 112 -15.34 4.66 -23.43
C VAL A 112 -15.05 6.07 -23.97
N GLN A 113 -16.06 6.81 -24.44
CA GLN A 113 -15.86 8.20 -24.91
C GLN A 113 -15.33 9.14 -23.82
N ILE A 114 -15.79 8.97 -22.57
CA ILE A 114 -15.27 9.69 -21.41
C ILE A 114 -13.83 9.24 -21.13
N MET A 115 -13.57 7.92 -21.10
CA MET A 115 -12.24 7.38 -20.81
C MET A 115 -11.21 7.73 -21.87
N GLU A 116 -11.55 7.78 -23.16
CA GLU A 116 -10.64 8.22 -24.22
C GLU A 116 -10.10 9.64 -23.94
N GLN A 117 -10.97 10.56 -23.54
CA GLN A 117 -10.56 11.93 -23.18
C GLN A 117 -9.67 11.97 -21.93
N ILE A 118 -9.98 11.16 -20.91
CA ILE A 118 -9.19 11.09 -19.68
C ILE A 118 -7.81 10.48 -19.97
N VAL A 119 -7.76 9.34 -20.66
CA VAL A 119 -6.51 8.63 -20.96
C VAL A 119 -5.62 9.48 -21.87
N SER A 120 -6.21 10.18 -22.85
CA SER A 120 -5.48 11.13 -23.72
C SER A 120 -4.80 12.25 -22.90
N ALA A 121 -5.49 12.82 -21.90
CA ALA A 121 -4.88 13.79 -20.98
C ALA A 121 -3.72 13.20 -20.17
N ILE A 122 -3.89 12.00 -19.64
CA ILE A 122 -2.87 11.33 -18.81
C ILE A 122 -1.66 10.92 -19.65
N ALA A 123 -1.87 10.42 -20.88
CA ALA A 123 -0.82 10.14 -21.87
C ALA A 123 0.03 11.39 -22.13
N HIS A 124 -0.61 12.52 -22.45
CA HIS A 124 0.09 13.79 -22.65
C HIS A 124 0.93 14.22 -21.44
N ALA A 125 0.41 14.04 -20.22
CA ALA A 125 1.17 14.33 -19.01
C ALA A 125 2.36 13.37 -18.83
N HIS A 126 2.16 12.08 -19.12
CA HIS A 126 3.20 11.04 -19.02
C HIS A 126 4.34 11.27 -20.01
N ASP A 127 4.06 11.74 -21.22
CA ASP A 127 5.05 12.15 -22.23
C ASP A 127 5.94 13.29 -21.72
N ASN A 128 5.35 14.23 -20.97
CA ASN A 128 6.04 15.32 -20.29
C ASN A 128 6.66 14.91 -18.94
N GLN A 129 6.76 13.60 -18.66
CA GLN A 129 7.31 13.03 -17.43
C GLN A 129 6.59 13.46 -16.14
N ILE A 130 5.31 13.83 -16.26
CA ILE A 130 4.45 14.18 -15.13
C ILE A 130 3.51 13.02 -14.85
N VAL A 131 3.54 12.51 -13.62
CA VAL A 131 2.62 11.48 -13.12
C VAL A 131 1.53 12.18 -12.30
N HIS A 132 0.26 11.81 -12.50
CA HIS A 132 -0.87 12.45 -11.83
C HIS A 132 -0.97 12.06 -10.35
N ARG A 133 -0.79 10.77 -10.03
CA ARG A 133 -0.72 10.16 -8.68
C ARG A 133 -2.04 10.05 -7.91
N ASP A 134 -3.01 10.91 -8.17
CA ASP A 134 -4.33 10.91 -7.50
C ASP A 134 -5.50 10.88 -8.50
N ILE A 135 -5.47 9.95 -9.45
CA ILE A 135 -6.55 9.84 -10.46
C ILE A 135 -7.81 9.30 -9.79
N LYS A 136 -8.87 10.10 -9.78
CA LYS A 136 -10.19 9.74 -9.28
C LYS A 136 -11.26 10.63 -9.90
N PRO A 137 -12.54 10.21 -9.93
CA PRO A 137 -13.63 10.99 -10.51
C PRO A 137 -13.88 12.35 -9.84
N HIS A 138 -13.34 12.60 -8.64
CA HIS A 138 -13.40 13.91 -7.98
C HIS A 138 -12.46 14.95 -8.62
N ASN A 139 -11.35 14.48 -9.21
CA ASN A 139 -10.33 15.32 -9.86
C ASN A 139 -10.55 15.39 -11.39
N ILE A 140 -11.73 14.99 -11.87
CA ILE A 140 -12.10 15.00 -13.27
C ILE A 140 -13.41 15.78 -13.38
N LEU A 141 -13.43 16.80 -14.21
CA LEU A 141 -14.58 17.67 -14.44
C LEU A 141 -15.22 17.33 -15.79
N ILE A 142 -16.55 17.44 -15.84
CA ILE A 142 -17.34 17.31 -17.05
C ILE A 142 -18.18 18.58 -17.23
N ASP A 143 -18.03 19.23 -18.38
CA ASP A 143 -18.81 20.42 -18.73
C ASP A 143 -20.23 20.05 -19.24
N HIS A 144 -21.06 21.06 -19.49
CA HIS A 144 -22.42 20.85 -20.01
C HIS A 144 -22.49 20.25 -21.43
N MET A 145 -21.37 20.24 -22.15
CA MET A 145 -21.24 19.68 -23.49
C MET A 145 -20.68 18.25 -23.49
N GLY A 146 -20.28 17.73 -22.32
CA GLY A 146 -19.67 16.42 -22.17
C GLY A 146 -18.16 16.38 -22.41
N HIS A 147 -17.49 17.53 -22.45
CA HIS A 147 -16.03 17.56 -22.51
C HIS A 147 -15.43 17.31 -21.13
N ILE A 148 -14.36 16.53 -21.11
CA ILE A 148 -13.65 16.16 -19.89
C ILE A 148 -12.44 17.06 -19.67
N LYS A 149 -12.22 17.48 -18.43
CA LYS A 149 -11.07 18.26 -17.97
C LYS A 149 -10.48 17.62 -16.71
N VAL A 150 -9.24 17.14 -16.79
CA VAL A 150 -8.49 16.59 -15.64
C VAL A 150 -7.82 17.74 -14.89
N THR A 151 -7.97 17.77 -13.56
CA THR A 151 -7.39 18.77 -12.67
C THR A 151 -6.52 18.12 -11.60
N ASP A 152 -5.81 18.93 -10.82
CA ASP A 152 -5.09 18.50 -9.62
C ASP A 152 -3.94 17.51 -9.85
N PHE A 153 -3.21 17.70 -10.97
CA PHE A 153 -1.96 16.98 -11.24
C PHE A 153 -0.97 17.14 -10.08
N GLY A 154 -0.76 16.06 -9.33
CA GLY A 154 0.28 15.96 -8.32
C GLY A 154 0.07 16.75 -7.02
N ILE A 155 -1.00 17.53 -6.85
CA ILE A 155 -1.17 18.44 -5.68
C ILE A 155 -1.45 17.69 -4.36
N ALA A 156 -1.68 16.39 -4.40
CA ALA A 156 -2.06 15.59 -3.24
C ALA A 156 -1.11 14.42 -2.99
N MET A 157 0.07 14.68 -2.42
CA MET A 157 0.81 13.76 -1.54
C MET A 157 1.81 14.55 -0.69
N ALA A 158 1.28 15.29 0.28
CA ALA A 158 2.04 15.75 1.45
C ALA A 158 1.41 15.20 2.71
N LEU A 159 1.06 13.92 2.66
CA LEU A 159 0.82 13.12 3.84
C LEU A 159 1.89 12.05 3.80
N SER A 160 2.84 12.17 4.73
CA SER A 160 3.85 11.15 5.03
C SER A 160 3.22 9.76 5.05
N SER A 161 4.02 8.75 4.72
CA SER A 161 3.68 7.30 4.78
C SER A 161 2.92 6.88 6.05
N THR A 162 3.01 7.67 7.11
CA THR A 162 2.31 7.57 8.40
C THR A 162 0.82 7.95 8.41
N THR A 163 0.23 8.47 7.32
CA THR A 163 -1.14 9.05 7.41
C THR A 163 -2.27 8.10 7.00
N ILE A 164 -1.95 6.94 6.41
CA ILE A 164 -2.96 5.92 6.08
C ILE A 164 -3.68 5.44 7.36
N THR A 165 -3.03 5.52 8.53
CA THR A 165 -3.54 4.97 9.79
C THR A 165 -4.32 5.95 10.68
N HIS A 166 -4.33 7.27 10.43
CA HIS A 166 -4.80 8.23 11.45
C HIS A 166 -5.82 9.32 11.06
N THR A 167 -6.42 9.37 9.86
CA THR A 167 -7.45 10.41 9.58
C THR A 167 -8.68 9.94 8.78
N ASN A 168 -9.86 10.17 9.35
CA ASN A 168 -11.19 9.99 8.71
C ASN A 168 -11.41 10.86 7.45
N SER A 169 -10.49 11.78 7.11
CA SER A 169 -10.56 12.61 5.90
C SER A 169 -9.95 11.96 4.65
N VAL A 170 -9.29 10.80 4.79
CA VAL A 170 -8.61 10.07 3.68
C VAL A 170 -9.48 8.96 3.08
N LEU A 171 -10.68 8.74 3.62
CA LEU A 171 -11.57 7.63 3.23
C LEU A 171 -11.94 7.63 1.73
N GLY A 172 -11.97 8.78 1.06
CA GLY A 172 -12.32 8.89 -0.36
C GLY A 172 -11.20 8.54 -1.35
N SER A 173 -9.93 8.68 -0.97
CA SER A 173 -8.80 8.46 -1.89
C SER A 173 -8.34 7.00 -1.94
N VAL A 174 -8.52 6.25 -0.86
CA VAL A 174 -8.05 4.84 -0.78
C VAL A 174 -8.74 3.91 -1.78
N HIS A 175 -9.92 4.28 -2.24
CA HIS A 175 -10.72 3.52 -3.22
C HIS A 175 -10.13 3.48 -4.64
N TYR A 176 -9.23 4.41 -4.97
CA TYR A 176 -8.60 4.51 -6.29
C TYR A 176 -7.10 4.18 -6.25
N LEU A 177 -6.63 3.72 -5.10
CA LEU A 177 -5.21 3.55 -4.81
C LEU A 177 -4.64 2.32 -5.54
N SER A 178 -3.46 2.46 -6.14
CA SER A 178 -2.75 1.34 -6.75
C SER A 178 -2.13 0.39 -5.71
N PRO A 179 -1.87 -0.89 -6.05
CA PRO A 179 -1.24 -1.85 -5.15
C PRO A 179 0.13 -1.37 -4.63
N GLU A 180 0.95 -0.76 -5.49
CA GLU A 180 2.24 -0.21 -5.09
C GLU A 180 2.10 0.96 -4.10
N GLN A 181 1.10 1.84 -4.28
CA GLN A 181 0.77 2.88 -3.30
C GLN A 181 0.23 2.29 -1.99
N ALA A 182 -0.51 1.17 -2.03
CA ALA A 182 -1.00 0.49 -0.82
C ALA A 182 0.16 -0.08 0.02
N ARG A 183 1.28 -0.43 -0.61
CA ARG A 183 2.51 -0.84 0.08
C ARG A 183 3.37 0.34 0.55
N GLY A 184 2.94 1.58 0.32
CA GLY A 184 3.74 2.78 0.58
C GLY A 184 4.82 3.06 -0.46
N GLY A 185 4.79 2.39 -1.62
CA GLY A 185 5.72 2.61 -2.72
C GLY A 185 5.45 3.91 -3.49
N LEU A 186 6.43 4.34 -4.30
CA LEU A 186 6.31 5.54 -5.13
C LEU A 186 5.30 5.33 -6.26
N SER A 187 4.48 6.36 -6.52
CA SER A 187 3.53 6.37 -7.63
C SER A 187 4.24 6.56 -8.97
N THR A 188 3.93 5.71 -9.94
CA THR A 188 4.52 5.71 -11.28
C THR A 188 3.45 5.90 -12.36
N LYS A 189 3.86 5.99 -13.62
CA LYS A 189 2.93 5.98 -14.77
C LYS A 189 1.97 4.78 -14.74
N LYS A 190 2.46 3.61 -14.30
CA LYS A 190 1.65 2.39 -14.16
C LYS A 190 0.66 2.44 -13.00
N SER A 191 0.91 3.28 -11.99
CA SER A 191 -0.03 3.53 -10.88
C SER A 191 -1.24 4.33 -11.36
N ASP A 192 -1.01 5.32 -12.22
CA ASP A 192 -2.08 6.07 -12.89
C ASP A 192 -2.95 5.15 -13.76
N ILE A 193 -2.33 4.25 -14.55
CA ILE A 193 -3.04 3.26 -15.38
C ILE A 193 -3.96 2.36 -14.54
N TYR A 194 -3.49 1.90 -13.37
CA TYR A 194 -4.33 1.12 -12.47
C TYR A 194 -5.56 1.90 -11.99
N SER A 195 -5.34 3.17 -11.60
CA SER A 195 -6.39 4.08 -11.15
C SER A 195 -7.41 4.36 -12.26
N LEU A 196 -6.95 4.53 -13.50
CA LEU A 196 -7.82 4.63 -14.69
C LEU A 196 -8.68 3.38 -14.90
N GLY A 197 -8.16 2.19 -14.61
CA GLY A 197 -8.92 0.95 -14.62
C GLY A 197 -10.07 0.95 -13.61
N ILE A 198 -9.85 1.51 -12.41
CA ILE A 198 -10.89 1.69 -11.39
C ILE A 198 -11.94 2.70 -11.85
N VAL A 199 -11.54 3.82 -12.44
CA VAL A 199 -12.48 4.82 -12.98
C VAL A 199 -13.35 4.19 -14.06
N LEU A 200 -12.78 3.43 -14.99
CA LEU A 200 -13.55 2.72 -16.01
C LEU A 200 -14.51 1.68 -15.39
N PHE A 201 -14.06 0.91 -14.40
CA PHE A 201 -14.92 -0.02 -13.67
C PHE A 201 -16.13 0.71 -13.06
N GLU A 202 -15.89 1.84 -12.41
CA GLU A 202 -16.94 2.62 -11.75
C GLU A 202 -17.89 3.26 -12.77
N LEU A 203 -17.40 3.80 -13.89
CA LEU A 203 -18.28 4.34 -14.95
C LEU A 203 -19.23 3.26 -15.49
N LEU A 204 -18.75 2.02 -15.63
CA LEU A 204 -19.54 0.91 -16.18
C LEU A 204 -20.54 0.31 -15.19
N THR A 205 -20.29 0.44 -13.87
CA THR A 205 -21.03 -0.29 -12.82
C THR A 205 -21.67 0.61 -11.75
N ALA A 206 -21.30 1.89 -11.71
CA ALA A 206 -21.57 2.84 -10.63
C ALA A 206 -21.21 2.32 -9.22
N ARG A 207 -20.20 1.45 -9.14
CA ARG A 207 -19.75 0.78 -7.91
C ARG A 207 -18.24 0.78 -7.84
N MET A 208 -17.71 0.71 -6.63
CA MET A 208 -16.29 0.46 -6.43
C MET A 208 -15.97 -1.03 -6.65
N PRO A 209 -14.81 -1.38 -7.21
CA PRO A 209 -14.40 -2.78 -7.35
C PRO A 209 -14.14 -3.44 -5.98
N PHE A 210 -13.69 -2.66 -5.01
CA PHE A 210 -13.42 -3.12 -3.65
C PHE A 210 -14.08 -2.18 -2.63
N GLU A 211 -14.87 -2.78 -1.74
CA GLU A 211 -15.52 -2.12 -0.60
C GLU A 211 -14.98 -2.72 0.70
N GLY A 212 -14.97 -1.98 1.79
CA GLY A 212 -14.51 -2.47 3.09
C GLY A 212 -14.86 -1.49 4.20
N GLU A 213 -14.88 -1.99 5.44
CA GLU A 213 -15.29 -1.21 6.62
C GLU A 213 -14.20 -0.24 7.08
N SER A 214 -12.95 -0.45 6.67
CA SER A 214 -11.81 0.43 6.95
C SER A 214 -10.96 0.72 5.71
N ALA A 215 -10.26 1.85 5.72
CA ALA A 215 -9.30 2.21 4.67
C ALA A 215 -8.22 1.12 4.45
N VAL A 216 -7.75 0.52 5.54
CA VAL A 216 -6.78 -0.59 5.50
C VAL A 216 -7.37 -1.82 4.80
N SER A 217 -8.64 -2.16 5.11
CA SER A 217 -9.30 -3.30 4.45
C SER A 217 -9.45 -3.12 2.94
N ILE A 218 -9.71 -1.89 2.48
CA ILE A 218 -9.79 -1.54 1.05
C ILE A 218 -8.41 -1.63 0.41
N ALA A 219 -7.37 -1.10 1.06
CA ALA A 219 -5.99 -1.19 0.60
C ALA A 219 -5.51 -2.65 0.47
N LEU A 220 -5.82 -3.51 1.44
CA LEU A 220 -5.53 -4.95 1.37
C LEU A 220 -6.24 -5.63 0.20
N LYS A 221 -7.49 -5.24 -0.12
CA LYS A 221 -8.19 -5.74 -1.32
C LYS A 221 -7.51 -5.28 -2.61
N HIS A 222 -7.02 -4.05 -2.67
CA HIS A 222 -6.19 -3.61 -3.79
C HIS A 222 -4.93 -4.46 -3.95
N LEU A 223 -4.33 -4.94 -2.85
CA LEU A 223 -3.14 -5.80 -2.89
C LEU A 223 -3.41 -7.26 -3.26
N GLN A 224 -4.49 -7.84 -2.73
CA GLN A 224 -4.65 -9.31 -2.70
C GLN A 224 -5.88 -9.81 -3.45
N SER A 225 -6.96 -9.04 -3.53
CA SER A 225 -8.23 -9.53 -4.10
C SER A 225 -8.24 -9.40 -5.62
N GLU A 226 -8.71 -10.43 -6.32
CA GLU A 226 -8.89 -10.38 -7.77
C GLU A 226 -9.91 -9.31 -8.18
N THR A 227 -9.66 -8.68 -9.34
CA THR A 227 -10.58 -7.68 -9.90
C THR A 227 -11.91 -8.33 -10.29
N PRO A 228 -13.04 -7.88 -9.71
CA PRO A 228 -14.35 -8.43 -10.06
C PRO A 228 -14.71 -8.20 -11.54
N SER A 229 -15.51 -9.11 -12.10
CA SER A 229 -16.05 -8.95 -13.45
C SER A 229 -17.08 -7.81 -13.50
N VAL A 230 -16.88 -6.83 -14.37
CA VAL A 230 -17.86 -5.74 -14.61
C VAL A 230 -19.18 -6.28 -15.16
N LYS A 231 -19.12 -7.38 -15.92
CA LYS A 231 -20.29 -8.04 -16.53
C LYS A 231 -21.24 -8.63 -15.50
N ARG A 232 -20.81 -8.81 -14.25
CA ARG A 232 -21.68 -9.18 -13.12
C ARG A 232 -22.80 -8.16 -12.89
N TRP A 233 -22.52 -6.87 -13.11
CA TRP A 233 -23.48 -5.79 -12.89
C TRP A 233 -23.98 -5.17 -14.19
N ASN A 234 -23.14 -5.14 -15.23
CA ASN A 234 -23.51 -4.62 -16.54
C ASN A 234 -23.23 -5.67 -17.64
N PRO A 235 -24.15 -6.63 -17.87
CA PRO A 235 -23.96 -7.68 -18.88
C PRO A 235 -23.83 -7.18 -20.32
N ALA A 236 -24.21 -5.92 -20.59
CA ALA A 236 -24.09 -5.30 -21.91
C ALA A 236 -22.65 -4.91 -22.27
N VAL A 237 -21.72 -4.99 -21.31
CA VAL A 237 -20.29 -4.72 -21.53
C VAL A 237 -19.67 -5.82 -22.40
N PRO A 238 -19.11 -5.48 -23.58
CA PRO A 238 -18.32 -6.39 -24.41
C PRO A 238 -17.09 -6.93 -23.67
N GLN A 239 -16.61 -8.11 -24.06
CA GLN A 239 -15.45 -8.73 -23.41
C GLN A 239 -14.17 -7.91 -23.60
N SER A 240 -14.03 -7.24 -24.75
CA SER A 240 -12.94 -6.30 -25.03
C SER A 240 -12.83 -5.18 -23.98
N ILE A 241 -13.95 -4.57 -23.59
CA ILE A 241 -13.95 -3.49 -22.58
C ILE A 241 -13.64 -4.05 -21.18
N GLU A 242 -14.20 -5.21 -20.84
CA GLU A 242 -13.84 -5.87 -19.58
C GLU A 242 -12.33 -6.21 -19.53
N ASN A 243 -11.73 -6.61 -20.65
CA ASN A 243 -10.30 -6.88 -20.72
C ASN A 243 -9.46 -5.63 -20.45
N VAL A 244 -9.89 -4.45 -20.91
CA VAL A 244 -9.23 -3.18 -20.58
C VAL A 244 -9.21 -2.95 -19.06
N VAL A 245 -10.35 -3.16 -18.39
CA VAL A 245 -10.45 -3.06 -16.93
C VAL A 245 -9.53 -4.07 -16.24
N LEU A 246 -9.59 -5.34 -16.64
CA LEU A 246 -8.81 -6.41 -16.02
C LEU A 246 -7.29 -6.22 -16.21
N LYS A 247 -6.86 -5.79 -17.39
CA LYS A 247 -5.45 -5.54 -17.71
C LYS A 247 -4.92 -4.31 -16.98
N ALA A 248 -5.67 -3.20 -16.99
CA ALA A 248 -5.29 -1.99 -16.24
C ALA A 248 -5.18 -2.27 -14.73
N MET A 249 -6.12 -3.05 -14.18
CA MET A 249 -6.16 -3.40 -12.76
C MET A 249 -5.35 -4.65 -12.37
N ALA A 250 -4.41 -5.10 -13.22
CA ALA A 250 -3.51 -6.20 -12.85
C ALA A 250 -2.67 -5.80 -11.61
N LYS A 251 -2.48 -6.73 -10.67
CA LYS A 251 -1.83 -6.40 -9.39
C LYS A 251 -0.35 -6.09 -9.57
N ASP A 252 0.34 -6.93 -10.33
CA ASP A 252 1.70 -6.66 -10.78
C ASP A 252 1.68 -5.61 -11.91
N PRO A 253 2.38 -4.46 -11.75
CA PRO A 253 2.54 -3.47 -12.82
C PRO A 253 3.10 -4.04 -14.13
N PHE A 254 3.87 -5.13 -14.11
CA PHE A 254 4.41 -5.77 -15.31
C PHE A 254 3.32 -6.33 -16.25
N HIS A 255 2.16 -6.69 -15.71
CA HIS A 255 1.04 -7.21 -16.51
C HIS A 255 0.04 -6.13 -16.95
N ARG A 256 0.28 -4.87 -16.59
CA ARG A 256 -0.53 -3.72 -17.03
C ARG A 256 -0.09 -3.26 -18.42
N TYR A 257 -0.74 -2.21 -18.94
CA TYR A 257 -0.22 -1.47 -20.09
C TYR A 257 1.14 -0.84 -19.74
N GLU A 258 2.06 -0.81 -20.70
CA GLU A 258 3.36 -0.17 -20.49
C GLU A 258 3.21 1.37 -20.44
N ALA A 259 2.28 1.89 -21.24
CA ALA A 259 2.03 3.32 -21.36
C ALA A 259 0.53 3.61 -21.54
N ALA A 260 0.09 4.82 -21.21
CA ALA A 260 -1.32 5.21 -21.27
C ALA A 260 -1.86 5.22 -22.71
N GLU A 261 -1.00 5.49 -23.70
CA GLU A 261 -1.31 5.47 -25.13
C GLU A 261 -1.72 4.06 -25.59
N GLU A 262 -1.15 3.01 -25.00
CA GLU A 262 -1.56 1.63 -25.31
C GLU A 262 -2.98 1.37 -24.84
N MET A 263 -3.34 1.84 -23.63
CA MET A 263 -4.70 1.76 -23.10
C MET A 263 -5.68 2.58 -23.94
N GLU A 264 -5.28 3.75 -24.43
CA GLU A 264 -6.09 4.60 -25.30
C GLU A 264 -6.40 3.89 -26.63
N ASN A 265 -5.40 3.29 -27.26
CA ASN A 265 -5.57 2.53 -28.51
C ASN A 265 -6.47 1.30 -28.32
N ASP A 266 -6.34 0.64 -27.16
CA ASP A 266 -7.18 -0.51 -26.81
C ASP A 266 -8.66 -0.10 -26.64
N LEU A 267 -8.92 1.04 -25.98
CA LEU A 267 -10.25 1.63 -25.85
C LEU A 267 -10.88 1.99 -27.22
N LYS A 268 -10.11 2.65 -28.10
CA LYS A 268 -10.57 3.06 -29.44
C LYS A 268 -11.05 1.90 -30.30
N THR A 269 -10.41 0.74 -30.17
CA THR A 269 -10.72 -0.47 -30.94
C THR A 269 -11.64 -1.44 -30.18
N ALA A 270 -12.06 -1.11 -28.96
CA ALA A 270 -12.82 -2.02 -28.10
C ALA A 270 -14.22 -2.38 -28.66
N PHE A 271 -14.77 -1.56 -29.56
CA PHE A 271 -16.05 -1.84 -30.23
C PHE A 271 -15.92 -2.49 -31.61
N ASP A 272 -14.70 -2.83 -32.04
CA ASP A 272 -14.49 -3.52 -33.31
C ASP A 272 -15.21 -4.88 -33.29
N PRO A 273 -15.96 -5.24 -34.36
CA PRO A 273 -16.76 -6.46 -34.38
C PRO A 273 -16.00 -7.73 -34.02
N ASP A 274 -14.73 -7.82 -34.42
CA ASP A 274 -13.86 -8.97 -34.18
C ASP A 274 -13.37 -9.06 -32.72
N ARG A 275 -13.46 -7.97 -31.96
CA ARG A 275 -12.97 -7.85 -30.57
C ARG A 275 -14.06 -7.98 -29.52
N LEU A 276 -15.33 -7.74 -29.86
CA LEU A 276 -16.45 -7.72 -28.90
C LEU A 276 -16.51 -8.97 -27.99
N ASN A 277 -16.14 -10.13 -28.52
CA ASN A 277 -16.16 -11.42 -27.84
C ASN A 277 -14.76 -12.07 -27.78
N GLU A 278 -13.70 -11.26 -27.76
CA GLU A 278 -12.34 -11.78 -27.58
C GLU A 278 -12.22 -12.58 -26.26
N LYS A 279 -11.18 -13.42 -26.12
CA LYS A 279 -11.02 -14.21 -24.90
C LYS A 279 -10.79 -13.29 -23.70
N ARG A 280 -11.38 -13.64 -22.55
CA ARG A 280 -11.16 -12.91 -21.29
C ARG A 280 -9.66 -12.86 -20.98
N PHE A 281 -9.18 -11.67 -20.62
CA PHE A 281 -7.81 -11.47 -20.18
C PHE A 281 -7.55 -12.26 -18.89
N THR A 282 -6.46 -13.02 -18.90
CA THR A 282 -5.94 -13.77 -17.74
C THR A 282 -4.45 -13.52 -17.68
N ILE A 283 -3.94 -13.33 -16.46
CA ILE A 283 -2.49 -13.23 -16.25
C ILE A 283 -1.87 -14.60 -16.63
N PRO A 284 -0.82 -14.64 -17.47
CA PRO A 284 -0.13 -15.88 -17.78
C PRO A 284 0.40 -16.54 -16.50
N SER A 285 0.18 -17.86 -16.34
CA SER A 285 0.82 -18.63 -15.25
C SER A 285 2.33 -18.68 -15.50
N ASP A 286 3.13 -18.49 -14.46
CA ASP A 286 4.60 -18.50 -14.49
C ASP A 286 5.23 -19.82 -15.00
N ASP A 287 4.42 -20.85 -15.27
CA ASP A 287 4.87 -22.11 -15.89
C ASP A 287 5.48 -21.91 -17.30
N GLU A 288 5.25 -20.76 -17.95
CA GLU A 288 5.86 -20.43 -19.25
C GLU A 288 7.03 -19.42 -19.16
N MET A 289 7.29 -18.82 -18.00
CA MET A 289 8.30 -17.75 -17.83
C MET A 289 9.74 -18.26 -17.69
N THR A 290 9.98 -19.58 -17.71
CA THR A 290 11.33 -20.16 -17.81
C THR A 290 11.91 -20.16 -19.23
N LYS A 291 11.24 -19.59 -20.23
CA LYS A 291 11.82 -19.39 -21.56
C LYS A 291 12.42 -17.99 -21.71
N ALA A 292 13.66 -17.90 -21.24
CA ALA A 292 14.74 -17.02 -21.71
C ALA A 292 14.35 -15.59 -22.15
N VAL A 293 14.51 -14.63 -21.25
CA VAL A 293 14.79 -13.23 -21.64
C VAL A 293 16.30 -13.13 -21.95
N PRO A 294 16.72 -12.78 -23.17
CA PRO A 294 18.12 -12.54 -23.47
C PRO A 294 18.52 -11.17 -22.88
N ILE A 295 19.53 -11.19 -22.01
CA ILE A 295 20.21 -9.99 -21.55
C ILE A 295 20.86 -9.31 -22.76
N ILE A 296 20.47 -8.06 -23.04
CA ILE A 296 21.18 -7.19 -23.98
C ILE A 296 22.55 -6.89 -23.37
N LYS A 297 23.56 -7.63 -23.81
CA LYS A 297 24.97 -7.36 -23.52
C LYS A 297 25.62 -6.85 -24.80
N ASN A 298 25.86 -5.54 -24.85
CA ASN A 298 26.64 -4.90 -25.91
C ASN A 298 27.88 -4.27 -25.27
N LEU A 299 29.01 -4.97 -25.34
CA LEU A 299 30.26 -4.59 -26.05
C LEU A 299 31.39 -5.60 -25.70
N PRO A 300 32.43 -5.70 -26.54
CA PRO A 300 33.04 -6.98 -26.93
C PRO A 300 34.25 -7.37 -26.08
N GLU A 301 34.36 -8.66 -25.76
CA GLU A 301 35.60 -9.25 -25.26
C GLU A 301 36.25 -10.14 -26.32
N ASN A 302 37.52 -9.82 -26.57
CA ASN A 302 38.51 -10.68 -27.19
C ASN A 302 38.55 -12.03 -26.46
N GLY A 303 38.20 -13.09 -27.18
CA GLY A 303 38.40 -14.46 -26.72
C GLY A 303 39.90 -14.80 -26.68
N SER A 304 40.41 -15.06 -25.48
CA SER A 304 41.61 -15.86 -25.26
C SER A 304 41.15 -17.24 -24.78
N SER A 305 41.27 -18.24 -25.67
CA SER A 305 41.16 -19.64 -25.31
C SER A 305 42.51 -20.31 -25.56
N SER A 306 43.20 -20.63 -24.47
CA SER A 306 44.39 -21.46 -24.44
C SER A 306 43.96 -22.93 -24.49
N GLN A 307 44.26 -23.64 -25.58
CA GLN A 307 44.58 -25.06 -25.46
C GLN A 307 45.55 -25.51 -26.56
N SER A 308 46.56 -26.22 -26.05
CA SER A 308 47.71 -26.87 -26.64
C SER A 308 47.49 -27.69 -27.92
N GLY A 309 48.50 -27.65 -28.79
CA GLY A 309 49.02 -28.88 -29.40
C GLY A 309 49.37 -28.83 -30.89
N GLY A 310 50.67 -28.80 -31.20
CA GLY A 310 51.24 -29.58 -32.30
C GLY A 310 51.53 -28.89 -33.64
N GLY A 311 52.82 -28.78 -33.97
CA GLY A 311 53.39 -29.39 -35.20
C GLY A 311 53.37 -28.61 -36.52
N GLU A 312 54.57 -28.14 -36.87
CA GLU A 312 55.22 -28.23 -38.20
C GLU A 312 54.78 -27.39 -39.43
N GLU A 313 55.78 -26.60 -39.86
CA GLU A 313 56.32 -26.40 -41.22
C GLU A 313 55.59 -25.64 -42.34
N GLU A 314 56.42 -24.77 -42.95
CA GLU A 314 56.49 -24.31 -44.34
C GLU A 314 55.32 -23.56 -44.99
N ALA A 315 55.58 -22.29 -45.36
CA ALA A 315 55.52 -21.85 -46.76
C ALA A 315 56.02 -20.40 -46.94
N ALA A 316 56.98 -20.22 -47.86
CA ALA A 316 57.17 -18.99 -48.63
C ALA A 316 56.10 -18.93 -49.77
N PRO A 317 56.02 -17.95 -50.72
CA PRO A 317 56.93 -16.82 -51.01
C PRO A 317 56.22 -15.51 -51.51
N LEU A 318 57.02 -14.62 -52.15
CA LEU A 318 56.71 -13.50 -53.09
C LEU A 318 56.80 -12.09 -52.47
N SER A 319 57.90 -11.32 -52.56
CA SER A 319 58.72 -10.80 -53.68
C SER A 319 58.10 -9.64 -54.49
N LYS A 320 58.63 -8.42 -54.28
CA LYS A 320 59.29 -7.51 -55.28
C LYS A 320 59.53 -6.13 -54.62
N LYS A 321 60.75 -5.73 -54.24
CA LYS A 321 61.86 -5.12 -55.02
C LYS A 321 61.53 -3.80 -55.73
N GLU A 322 62.27 -2.75 -55.35
CA GLU A 322 63.17 -1.96 -56.21
C GLU A 322 64.23 -1.23 -55.34
N LYS A 323 65.48 -1.75 -55.27
CA LYS A 323 66.73 -1.38 -55.99
C LYS A 323 67.35 -0.03 -55.55
N LYS A 324 68.37 -0.03 -54.66
CA LYS A 324 69.84 -0.20 -54.88
C LYS A 324 70.51 0.85 -55.80
N LYS A 325 71.56 1.52 -55.29
CA LYS A 325 72.97 1.14 -55.54
C LYS A 325 73.97 2.06 -54.79
N GLN A 326 74.79 1.46 -53.94
CA GLN A 326 76.13 1.92 -53.57
C GLN A 326 77.14 1.54 -54.67
N ALA A 327 78.24 2.28 -54.77
CA ALA A 327 79.49 1.79 -55.35
C ALA A 327 80.62 1.89 -54.31
N LYS A 328 81.24 0.74 -54.03
CA LYS A 328 82.41 0.53 -53.16
C LYS A 328 83.71 0.87 -53.92
N ALA A 329 84.78 1.21 -53.21
CA ALA A 329 86.03 0.43 -53.23
C ALA A 329 87.15 0.96 -52.29
N ASN A 330 87.67 0.01 -51.51
CA ASN A 330 89.08 -0.27 -51.18
C ASN A 330 89.95 0.59 -50.23
N LYS A 331 90.31 -0.11 -49.13
CA LYS A 331 91.67 -0.46 -48.63
C LYS A 331 92.62 0.61 -48.04
N LYS A 332 92.73 0.50 -46.70
CA LYS A 332 93.95 0.25 -45.87
C LYS A 332 95.21 1.13 -46.01
N LYS A 333 95.48 1.80 -44.87
CA LYS A 333 96.70 1.82 -44.01
C LYS A 333 97.88 2.79 -44.29
N LYS A 334 98.07 3.64 -43.25
CA LYS A 334 99.27 3.89 -42.41
C LYS A 334 100.24 5.05 -42.73
N ARG A 335 100.20 6.00 -41.77
CA ARG A 335 101.24 6.46 -40.80
C ARG A 335 101.95 7.80 -41.03
N LYS A 336 101.70 8.65 -40.01
CA LYS A 336 102.58 9.61 -39.28
C LYS A 336 103.09 10.78 -40.12
N LYS A 337 103.07 12.01 -39.60
CA LYS A 337 103.66 12.42 -38.32
C LYS A 337 103.00 13.72 -37.80
N TRP A 338 102.89 13.93 -36.49
CA TRP A 338 103.45 15.09 -35.75
C TRP A 338 102.82 15.26 -34.35
N PRO A 339 103.62 15.46 -33.29
CA PRO A 339 103.24 15.14 -31.91
C PRO A 339 102.51 16.29 -31.18
N LEU A 340 102.07 17.34 -31.87
CA LEU A 340 101.51 18.54 -31.23
C LEU A 340 100.00 18.45 -30.93
N ILE A 341 99.24 17.64 -31.69
CA ILE A 341 97.78 17.51 -31.57
C ILE A 341 97.39 16.60 -30.38
N LEU A 342 98.23 15.64 -30.01
CA LEU A 342 97.93 14.72 -28.91
C LEU A 342 97.96 15.39 -27.53
N LEU A 343 98.73 16.48 -27.36
CA LEU A 343 98.87 17.14 -26.06
C LEU A 343 97.70 18.09 -25.79
N THR A 344 97.18 18.76 -26.83
CA THR A 344 95.93 19.54 -26.76
C THR A 344 94.70 18.65 -26.66
N VAL A 345 94.65 17.54 -27.41
CA VAL A 345 93.56 16.56 -27.31
C VAL A 345 93.58 15.86 -25.95
N PHE A 346 94.75 15.61 -25.34
CA PHE A 346 94.84 15.05 -23.98
C PHE A 346 94.38 16.06 -22.91
N PHE A 347 94.70 17.35 -23.03
CA PHE A 347 94.18 18.35 -22.09
C PHE A 347 92.68 18.62 -22.27
N VAL A 348 92.15 18.59 -23.50
CA VAL A 348 90.71 18.69 -23.77
C VAL A 348 89.98 17.43 -23.31
N LEU A 349 90.54 16.23 -23.55
CA LEU A 349 89.98 14.97 -23.04
C LEU A 349 90.06 14.91 -21.52
N ALA A 350 91.15 15.31 -20.89
CA ALA A 350 91.28 15.37 -19.44
C ALA A 350 90.34 16.42 -18.84
N ALA A 351 90.22 17.60 -19.43
CA ALA A 351 89.24 18.60 -19.00
C ALA A 351 87.80 18.11 -19.20
N SER A 352 87.49 17.43 -20.31
CA SER A 352 86.17 16.84 -20.56
C SER A 352 85.90 15.63 -19.68
N ALA A 353 86.91 14.85 -19.30
CA ALA A 353 86.79 13.72 -18.38
C ALA A 353 86.65 14.22 -16.94
N VAL A 354 87.33 15.29 -16.56
CA VAL A 354 87.12 15.99 -15.28
C VAL A 354 85.75 16.64 -15.25
N LEU A 355 85.30 17.32 -16.31
CA LEU A 355 83.94 17.86 -16.40
C LEU A 355 82.88 16.73 -16.40
N ALA A 356 83.16 15.61 -17.06
CA ALA A 356 82.32 14.42 -17.04
C ALA A 356 82.35 13.67 -15.69
N LEU A 357 83.42 13.78 -14.89
CA LEU A 357 83.47 13.22 -13.53
C LEU A 357 82.91 14.17 -12.47
N THR A 358 82.92 15.49 -12.71
CA THR A 358 82.56 16.51 -11.71
C THR A 358 81.18 17.12 -11.92
N VAL A 359 80.68 17.18 -13.16
CA VAL A 359 79.39 17.80 -13.52
C VAL A 359 78.37 16.76 -14.02
N PHE A 360 78.82 15.65 -14.59
CA PHE A 360 77.92 14.61 -15.12
C PHE A 360 77.23 13.77 -14.03
N PRO A 361 77.85 13.42 -12.88
CA PRO A 361 77.14 12.67 -11.83
C PRO A 361 76.03 13.49 -11.16
N SER A 362 76.21 14.81 -11.04
CA SER A 362 75.22 15.69 -10.40
C SER A 362 74.02 16.05 -11.31
N LEU A 363 74.08 15.71 -12.60
CA LEU A 363 72.98 15.94 -13.55
C LEU A 363 72.05 14.73 -13.73
N PHE A 364 72.44 13.54 -13.23
CA PHE A 364 71.74 12.27 -13.47
C PHE A 364 71.38 11.49 -12.18
N ILE A 365 71.63 12.06 -11.00
CA ILE A 365 71.17 11.51 -9.71
C ILE A 365 69.92 12.32 -9.31
N PRO A 366 68.72 11.71 -9.25
CA PRO A 366 67.51 12.41 -8.79
C PRO A 366 67.74 12.92 -7.37
N LYS A 367 67.26 14.13 -7.08
CA LYS A 367 67.46 14.75 -5.77
C LYS A 367 66.67 13.98 -4.71
N ASP A 368 67.20 13.97 -3.50
CA ASP A 368 66.47 13.49 -2.34
C ASP A 368 65.52 14.60 -1.88
N VAL A 369 64.22 14.31 -1.83
CA VAL A 369 63.14 15.23 -1.44
C VAL A 369 62.35 14.60 -0.29
N ALA A 370 61.95 15.42 0.68
CA ALA A 370 61.15 14.95 1.81
C ALA A 370 59.66 14.93 1.44
N VAL A 371 58.94 13.87 1.78
CA VAL A 371 57.49 13.78 1.53
C VAL A 371 56.76 14.86 2.37
N PRO A 372 56.01 15.78 1.74
CA PRO A 372 55.25 16.81 2.47
C PRO A 372 54.08 16.20 3.25
N ASP A 373 53.74 16.81 4.39
CA ASP A 373 52.55 16.43 5.14
C ASP A 373 51.28 16.95 4.44
N VAL A 374 50.42 16.01 4.05
CA VAL A 374 49.15 16.23 3.35
C VAL A 374 47.96 15.72 4.17
N ALA A 375 48.16 15.31 5.43
CA ALA A 375 47.08 14.86 6.28
C ALA A 375 46.04 15.99 6.51
N GLY A 376 44.75 15.65 6.41
CA GLY A 376 43.63 16.59 6.53
C GLY A 376 43.33 17.42 5.30
N LEU A 377 44.06 17.24 4.19
CA LEU A 377 43.75 17.87 2.90
C LEU A 377 42.76 17.02 2.09
N GLU A 378 42.05 17.66 1.17
CA GLU A 378 41.29 16.95 0.13
C GLU A 378 42.24 16.25 -0.85
N TYR A 379 41.78 15.18 -1.50
CA TYR A 379 42.60 14.39 -2.43
C TYR A 379 43.26 15.24 -3.51
N GLU A 380 42.52 16.17 -4.12
CA GLU A 380 43.01 17.01 -5.21
C GLU A 380 44.10 17.99 -4.72
N GLU A 381 43.92 18.57 -3.54
CA GLU A 381 44.92 19.46 -2.92
C GLU A 381 46.19 18.70 -2.50
N ALA A 382 46.03 17.48 -1.98
CA ALA A 382 47.14 16.60 -1.64
C ALA A 382 47.94 16.19 -2.88
N VAL A 383 47.26 15.88 -3.99
CA VAL A 383 47.90 15.56 -5.28
C VAL A 383 48.71 16.75 -5.78
N ILE A 384 48.12 17.94 -5.84
CA ILE A 384 48.81 19.16 -6.30
C ILE A 384 50.07 19.42 -5.47
N LYS A 385 49.95 19.32 -4.14
CA LYS A 385 51.08 19.57 -3.22
C LYS A 385 52.21 18.54 -3.35
N LEU A 386 51.87 17.28 -3.67
CA LEU A 386 52.85 16.23 -3.93
C LEU A 386 53.52 16.39 -5.30
N GLU A 387 52.76 16.71 -6.34
CA GLU A 387 53.28 16.94 -7.70
C GLU A 387 54.19 18.18 -7.75
N ASP A 388 53.84 19.26 -7.03
CA ASP A 388 54.64 20.49 -6.92
C ASP A 388 56.02 20.24 -6.27
N GLU A 389 56.12 19.27 -5.36
CA GLU A 389 57.37 18.82 -4.74
C GLU A 389 58.08 17.71 -5.56
N GLY A 390 57.55 17.36 -6.74
CA GLY A 390 58.18 16.44 -7.69
C GLY A 390 57.89 14.96 -7.41
N PHE A 391 56.81 14.64 -6.71
CA PHE A 391 56.33 13.26 -6.51
C PHE A 391 55.33 12.82 -7.59
N GLU A 392 55.29 11.53 -7.89
CA GLU A 392 54.17 10.93 -8.62
C GLU A 392 53.13 10.43 -7.61
N VAL A 393 51.83 10.55 -7.89
CA VAL A 393 50.79 10.09 -6.96
C VAL A 393 50.08 8.87 -7.53
N ASP A 394 49.86 7.85 -6.70
CA ASP A 394 49.04 6.70 -7.10
C ASP A 394 47.60 7.19 -7.36
N PRO A 395 47.03 6.94 -8.55
CA PRO A 395 45.68 7.40 -8.88
C PRO A 395 44.59 6.74 -8.02
N ASN A 396 44.90 5.68 -7.28
CA ASN A 396 43.95 5.00 -6.41
C ASN A 396 44.31 5.25 -4.94
N ALA A 397 43.62 6.20 -4.30
CA ALA A 397 43.67 6.32 -2.86
C ALA A 397 42.93 5.14 -2.19
N GLU A 398 43.57 4.51 -1.21
CA GLU A 398 42.97 3.44 -0.39
C GLU A 398 42.13 4.03 0.74
N ASP A 399 40.95 3.47 0.97
CA ASP A 399 40.08 3.84 2.09
C ASP A 399 40.58 3.23 3.41
N ILE A 400 40.66 4.04 4.46
CA ILE A 400 40.95 3.60 5.82
C ILE A 400 39.96 4.23 6.81
N ALA A 401 39.54 3.49 7.83
CA ALA A 401 38.73 4.05 8.90
C ALA A 401 39.60 4.93 9.82
N ASP A 402 39.13 6.13 10.14
CA ASP A 402 39.80 7.05 11.06
C ASP A 402 38.74 7.79 11.91
N ASP A 403 38.99 7.87 13.22
CA ASP A 403 38.06 8.44 14.18
C ASP A 403 38.19 9.97 14.34
N LYS A 404 39.26 10.56 13.79
CA LYS A 404 39.61 11.98 13.95
C LYS A 404 39.52 12.77 12.65
N ILE A 405 39.79 12.13 11.52
CA ILE A 405 39.82 12.77 10.21
C ILE A 405 38.48 12.52 9.50
N GLU A 406 37.85 13.60 9.07
CA GLU A 406 36.56 13.58 8.37
C GLU A 406 36.63 12.76 7.07
N GLU A 407 35.51 12.14 6.71
CA GLU A 407 35.38 11.32 5.50
C GLU A 407 35.80 12.10 4.24
N GLY A 408 36.62 11.48 3.39
CA GLY A 408 37.12 12.07 2.15
C GLY A 408 38.45 12.83 2.27
N LEU A 409 38.93 13.13 3.48
CA LEU A 409 40.24 13.76 3.70
C LEU A 409 41.36 12.74 3.79
N ILE A 410 42.59 13.15 3.46
CA ILE A 410 43.76 12.28 3.54
C ILE A 410 44.16 12.03 5.00
N VAL A 411 44.31 10.76 5.37
CA VAL A 411 44.73 10.32 6.71
C VAL A 411 46.24 10.25 6.82
N LYS A 412 46.88 9.64 5.82
CA LYS A 412 48.34 9.42 5.77
C LYS A 412 48.80 9.12 4.36
N THR A 413 50.12 9.11 4.18
CA THR A 413 50.80 8.74 2.93
C THR A 413 51.72 7.53 3.14
N ASP A 414 52.03 6.81 2.08
CA ASP A 414 53.13 5.83 2.03
C ASP A 414 53.99 6.09 0.77
N PRO A 415 55.26 6.51 0.91
CA PRO A 415 56.04 6.73 2.14
C PRO A 415 55.46 7.81 3.07
N ALA A 416 55.79 7.76 4.36
CA ALA A 416 55.18 8.63 5.36
C ALA A 416 55.68 10.08 5.25
N ALA A 417 54.87 11.03 5.70
CA ALA A 417 55.25 12.44 5.74
C ALA A 417 56.58 12.62 6.50
N GLY A 418 57.54 13.32 5.88
CA GLY A 418 58.89 13.53 6.38
C GLY A 418 59.92 12.48 5.94
N ASP A 419 59.50 11.37 5.31
CA ASP A 419 60.44 10.41 4.73
C ASP A 419 61.21 11.05 3.57
N ILE A 420 62.50 10.74 3.47
CA ILE A 420 63.37 11.24 2.41
C ILE A 420 63.42 10.17 1.31
N VAL A 421 62.89 10.51 0.15
CA VAL A 421 62.85 9.65 -1.03
C VAL A 421 63.33 10.40 -2.26
N LYS A 422 63.55 9.69 -3.36
CA LYS A 422 64.04 10.30 -4.59
C LYS A 422 62.91 11.05 -5.29
N GLU A 423 63.23 12.19 -5.87
CA GLU A 423 62.37 12.93 -6.80
C GLU A 423 61.83 11.98 -7.89
N GLY A 424 60.51 12.02 -8.14
CA GLY A 424 59.78 11.10 -9.00
C GLY A 424 59.34 9.78 -8.35
N SER A 425 59.49 9.62 -7.03
CA SER A 425 58.92 8.45 -6.33
C SER A 425 57.40 8.53 -6.26
N THR A 426 56.73 7.38 -6.37
CA THR A 426 55.27 7.28 -6.25
C THR A 426 54.86 7.31 -4.77
N VAL A 427 53.94 8.21 -4.41
CA VAL A 427 53.34 8.32 -3.08
C VAL A 427 51.90 7.80 -3.13
N LYS A 428 51.58 6.84 -2.26
CA LYS A 428 50.22 6.34 -2.07
C LYS A 428 49.49 7.17 -1.03
N LEU A 429 48.23 7.45 -1.29
CA LEU A 429 47.35 8.21 -0.41
C LEU A 429 46.34 7.28 0.26
N TYR A 430 46.12 7.49 1.56
CA TYR A 430 45.05 6.84 2.31
C TYR A 430 44.01 7.89 2.67
N LYS A 431 42.77 7.72 2.23
CA LYS A 431 41.65 8.63 2.52
C LYS A 431 40.77 8.07 3.63
N SER A 432 40.22 8.96 4.45
CA SER A 432 39.32 8.57 5.54
C SER A 432 37.99 8.10 4.97
N SER A 433 37.54 6.93 5.41
CA SER A 433 36.17 6.43 5.21
C SER A 433 35.23 6.80 6.38
N GLY A 434 35.71 7.65 7.29
CA GLY A 434 35.02 8.01 8.54
C GLY A 434 35.24 6.99 9.66
N LYS A 435 34.41 7.08 10.70
CA LYS A 435 34.44 6.16 11.85
C LYS A 435 34.09 4.73 11.42
N GLU A 436 34.66 3.75 12.12
CA GLU A 436 34.37 2.33 11.89
C GLU A 436 32.87 2.06 12.03
N LYS A 437 32.26 1.53 10.96
CA LYS A 437 30.85 1.17 10.91
C LYS A 437 30.70 -0.32 11.24
N THR A 438 29.60 -0.67 11.88
CA THR A 438 29.23 -2.04 12.23
C THR A 438 27.85 -2.34 11.65
N GLU A 439 27.69 -3.53 11.08
CA GLU A 439 26.43 -4.01 10.53
C GLU A 439 25.42 -4.31 11.65
N VAL A 440 24.20 -3.78 11.52
CA VAL A 440 23.08 -4.02 12.43
C VAL A 440 22.44 -5.38 12.12
N ASP A 441 22.34 -6.26 13.13
CA ASP A 441 21.68 -7.57 12.99
C ASP A 441 20.16 -7.47 12.89
N ASP A 442 19.54 -8.48 12.29
CA ASP A 442 18.09 -8.69 12.35
C ASP A 442 17.69 -9.26 13.73
N VAL A 443 16.99 -8.43 14.50
CA VAL A 443 16.45 -8.76 15.82
C VAL A 443 14.93 -8.78 15.85
N VAL A 444 14.26 -8.60 14.70
CA VAL A 444 12.80 -8.68 14.60
C VAL A 444 12.34 -10.11 14.93
N GLY A 445 11.25 -10.24 15.68
CA GLY A 445 10.73 -11.51 16.19
C GLY A 445 11.47 -12.06 17.42
N GLN A 446 12.59 -11.45 17.84
CA GLN A 446 13.28 -11.86 19.06
C GLN A 446 12.71 -11.18 20.31
N LYS A 447 12.96 -11.76 21.49
CA LYS A 447 12.65 -11.10 22.77
C LYS A 447 13.61 -9.93 23.01
N VAL A 448 13.07 -8.80 23.45
CA VAL A 448 13.80 -7.54 23.65
C VAL A 448 15.09 -7.69 24.48
N ASP A 449 15.07 -8.51 25.52
CA ASP A 449 16.23 -8.74 26.38
C ASP A 449 17.36 -9.50 25.68
N ALA A 450 17.03 -10.40 24.75
CA ALA A 450 18.01 -11.15 23.98
C ALA A 450 18.62 -10.27 22.88
N ALA A 451 17.78 -9.52 22.18
CA ALA A 451 18.18 -8.59 21.14
C ALA A 451 19.08 -7.46 21.66
N LYS A 452 18.72 -6.83 22.79
CA LYS A 452 19.58 -5.81 23.42
C LYS A 452 20.97 -6.35 23.72
N LYS A 453 21.05 -7.55 24.29
CA LYS A 453 22.35 -8.19 24.59
C LYS A 453 23.16 -8.48 23.32
N LEU A 454 22.51 -8.91 22.25
CA LEU A 454 23.18 -9.19 20.97
C LEU A 454 23.78 -7.90 20.39
N LEU A 455 23.00 -6.83 20.34
CA LEU A 455 23.44 -5.52 19.84
C LEU A 455 24.55 -4.92 20.73
N GLU A 456 24.41 -4.99 22.06
CA GLU A 456 25.46 -4.56 23.00
C GLU A 456 26.78 -5.33 22.80
N GLN A 457 26.72 -6.64 22.53
CA GLN A 457 27.91 -7.45 22.23
C GLN A 457 28.61 -7.03 20.93
N LYS A 458 27.86 -6.50 19.96
CA LYS A 458 28.40 -5.91 18.73
C LYS A 458 28.89 -4.47 18.89
N GLY A 459 28.82 -3.92 20.10
CA GLY A 459 29.33 -2.59 20.42
C GLY A 459 28.32 -1.46 20.25
N PHE A 460 27.04 -1.76 19.94
CA PHE A 460 25.97 -0.77 19.89
C PHE A 460 25.68 -0.24 21.30
N LYS A 461 25.90 1.05 21.53
CA LYS A 461 25.75 1.66 22.87
C LYS A 461 24.43 2.40 23.09
N ASN A 462 23.80 2.87 22.03
CA ASN A 462 22.57 3.67 22.11
C ASN A 462 21.36 2.87 21.61
N ILE A 463 20.86 1.95 22.43
CA ILE A 463 19.69 1.14 22.10
C ILE A 463 18.46 1.69 22.84
N LYS A 464 17.48 2.19 22.08
CA LYS A 464 16.19 2.65 22.63
C LYS A 464 15.08 1.66 22.34
N THR A 465 14.11 1.61 23.25
CA THR A 465 12.90 0.81 23.08
C THR A 465 11.67 1.68 23.14
N GLU A 466 10.75 1.46 22.21
CA GLU A 466 9.39 1.99 22.20
C GLU A 466 8.41 0.84 22.35
N GLU A 467 7.37 1.01 23.15
CA GLU A 467 6.39 -0.05 23.45
C GLU A 467 5.05 0.28 22.79
N VAL A 468 4.49 -0.68 22.05
CA VAL A 468 3.21 -0.54 21.34
C VAL A 468 2.38 -1.80 21.46
N HIS A 469 1.05 -1.69 21.35
CA HIS A 469 0.18 -2.85 21.28
C HIS A 469 0.23 -3.47 19.88
N ASP A 470 0.40 -4.79 19.82
CA ASP A 470 0.51 -5.56 18.58
C ASP A 470 -0.03 -6.99 18.80
N GLU A 471 -0.29 -7.75 17.72
CA GLU A 471 -0.76 -9.14 17.81
C GLU A 471 0.31 -10.09 18.39
N GLU A 472 1.59 -9.76 18.22
CA GLU A 472 2.72 -10.54 18.73
C GLU A 472 2.75 -10.57 20.26
N GLU A 473 3.40 -11.60 20.83
CA GLU A 473 3.53 -11.71 22.29
C GLU A 473 4.24 -10.51 22.93
N ALA A 474 3.82 -10.17 24.16
CA ALA A 474 4.49 -9.13 24.92
C ALA A 474 6.01 -9.40 25.07
N GLY A 475 6.81 -8.36 24.84
CA GLY A 475 8.27 -8.38 24.89
C GLY A 475 8.94 -8.84 23.58
N THR A 476 8.18 -9.14 22.52
CA THR A 476 8.72 -9.46 21.19
C THR A 476 8.98 -8.17 20.40
N ILE A 477 10.11 -8.10 19.70
CA ILE A 477 10.42 -6.97 18.81
C ILE A 477 9.66 -7.14 17.50
N ILE A 478 8.91 -6.12 17.11
CA ILE A 478 8.10 -6.11 15.89
C ILE A 478 8.72 -5.25 14.78
N GLU A 479 9.57 -4.30 15.16
CA GLU A 479 10.25 -3.40 14.23
C GLU A 479 11.59 -2.98 14.81
N GLN A 480 12.56 -2.72 13.94
CA GLN A 480 13.85 -2.13 14.29
C GLN A 480 14.21 -1.02 13.30
N ASP A 481 14.92 -0.02 13.79
CA ASP A 481 15.51 1.06 13.00
C ASP A 481 16.90 1.37 13.56
N PRO A 482 17.99 1.32 12.77
CA PRO A 482 18.07 1.00 11.34
C PRO A 482 17.67 -0.43 10.98
N ALA A 483 17.31 -0.63 9.71
CA ALA A 483 17.00 -1.95 9.15
C ALA A 483 18.22 -2.88 9.22
N ALA A 484 17.96 -4.18 9.30
CA ALA A 484 19.01 -5.20 9.29
C ALA A 484 19.93 -5.07 8.06
N GLY A 485 21.23 -5.26 8.27
CA GLY A 485 22.26 -5.10 7.25
C GLY A 485 22.73 -3.65 7.03
N THR A 486 22.16 -2.67 7.72
CA THR A 486 22.63 -1.27 7.66
C THR A 486 23.95 -1.14 8.42
N GLU A 487 24.94 -0.48 7.82
CA GLU A 487 26.22 -0.18 8.47
C GLU A 487 26.17 1.21 9.14
N ILE A 488 26.27 1.24 10.48
CA ILE A 488 26.26 2.48 11.27
C ILE A 488 27.39 2.50 12.30
N VAL A 489 27.71 3.67 12.85
CA VAL A 489 28.75 3.82 13.87
C VAL A 489 28.20 3.35 15.22
N ALA A 490 28.48 2.10 15.61
CA ALA A 490 27.88 1.45 16.78
C ALA A 490 28.04 2.23 18.10
N ALA A 491 29.11 3.01 18.24
CA ALA A 491 29.38 3.82 19.43
C ALA A 491 28.51 5.09 19.54
N ASP A 492 28.04 5.63 18.42
CA ASP A 492 27.41 6.96 18.36
C ASP A 492 25.95 6.89 17.87
N ASP A 493 25.69 6.05 16.87
CA ASP A 493 24.39 5.95 16.22
C ASP A 493 23.37 5.17 17.04
N GLU A 494 22.10 5.55 16.92
CA GLU A 494 20.99 5.00 17.69
C GLU A 494 20.37 3.79 17.00
N VAL A 495 20.08 2.74 17.77
CA VAL A 495 19.23 1.61 17.34
C VAL A 495 17.94 1.66 18.14
N LYS A 496 16.83 1.92 17.47
CA LYS A 496 15.48 1.95 18.03
C LYS A 496 14.79 0.62 17.77
N LEU A 497 14.24 0.02 18.81
CA LEU A 497 13.50 -1.23 18.78
C LEU A 497 12.05 -0.99 19.21
N THR A 498 11.10 -1.41 18.39
CA THR A 498 9.68 -1.38 18.74
C THR A 498 9.28 -2.72 19.33
N VAL A 499 8.74 -2.71 20.54
CA VAL A 499 8.44 -3.89 21.35
C VAL A 499 6.94 -4.02 21.52
N SER A 500 6.41 -5.21 21.25
CA SER A 500 5.01 -5.53 21.48
C SER A 500 4.68 -5.56 22.99
N LEU A 501 3.58 -4.92 23.37
CA LEU A 501 2.91 -5.05 24.67
C LEU A 501 1.88 -6.20 24.68
N GLY A 502 1.76 -6.90 23.56
CA GLY A 502 0.67 -7.83 23.26
C GLY A 502 -0.61 -7.11 22.82
N PRO A 503 -1.64 -7.89 22.46
CA PRO A 503 -2.91 -7.35 21.98
C PRO A 503 -3.52 -6.38 22.98
N GLU A 504 -4.09 -5.29 22.47
CA GLU A 504 -4.78 -4.30 23.30
C GLU A 504 -5.95 -4.95 24.03
N ALA A 505 -6.04 -4.73 25.33
CA ALA A 505 -7.13 -5.27 26.13
C ALA A 505 -8.35 -4.34 26.07
N ILE A 506 -9.53 -4.94 25.95
CA ILE A 506 -10.80 -4.23 25.88
C ILE A 506 -11.60 -4.45 27.17
N THR A 507 -12.43 -3.49 27.52
CA THR A 507 -13.34 -3.59 28.66
C THR A 507 -14.64 -4.25 28.23
N LEU A 508 -14.93 -5.43 28.78
CA LEU A 508 -16.11 -6.21 28.44
C LEU A 508 -17.40 -5.48 28.88
N ARG A 509 -18.31 -5.20 27.94
CA ARG A 509 -19.60 -4.55 28.24
C ARG A 509 -20.57 -5.46 28.99
N ASP A 510 -21.61 -4.86 29.57
CA ASP A 510 -22.75 -5.60 30.11
C ASP A 510 -23.69 -6.02 28.97
N LEU A 511 -23.76 -7.32 28.74
CA LEU A 511 -24.56 -7.94 27.68
C LEU A 511 -25.97 -8.30 28.15
N LYS A 512 -26.38 -8.08 29.41
CA LYS A 512 -27.70 -8.49 29.92
C LYS A 512 -28.90 -7.96 29.12
N THR A 513 -28.76 -6.83 28.45
CA THR A 513 -29.82 -6.24 27.60
C THR A 513 -29.77 -6.70 26.14
N TYR A 514 -28.76 -7.49 25.78
CA TYR A 514 -28.50 -7.89 24.41
C TYR A 514 -29.33 -9.13 24.05
N SER A 515 -29.78 -9.18 22.79
CA SER A 515 -30.24 -10.42 22.17
C SER A 515 -29.05 -11.32 21.83
N LYS A 516 -29.30 -12.61 21.57
CA LYS A 516 -28.28 -13.55 21.10
C LYS A 516 -27.47 -13.01 19.92
N GLN A 517 -28.14 -12.45 18.92
CA GLN A 517 -27.48 -11.87 17.75
C GLN A 517 -26.62 -10.66 18.10
N ALA A 518 -27.12 -9.76 18.95
CA ALA A 518 -26.36 -8.57 19.35
C ALA A 518 -25.15 -8.94 20.21
N ALA A 519 -25.29 -9.92 21.11
CA ALA A 519 -24.20 -10.40 21.97
C ALA A 519 -23.11 -11.10 21.16
N SER A 520 -23.49 -11.96 20.19
CA SER A 520 -22.53 -12.58 19.26
C SER A 520 -21.80 -11.51 18.46
N GLY A 521 -22.54 -10.58 17.83
CA GLY A 521 -21.93 -9.51 17.03
C GLY A 521 -20.94 -8.67 17.84
N TYR A 522 -21.30 -8.28 19.07
CA TYR A 522 -20.37 -7.55 19.94
C TYR A 522 -19.10 -8.35 20.25
N LEU A 523 -19.19 -9.65 20.53
CA LEU A 523 -18.02 -10.47 20.81
C LEU A 523 -17.16 -10.68 19.56
N ASP A 524 -17.79 -10.89 18.41
CA ASP A 524 -17.12 -11.06 17.12
C ASP A 524 -16.38 -9.78 16.68
N ASP A 525 -17.00 -8.61 16.82
CA ASP A 525 -16.40 -7.28 16.54
C ASP A 525 -15.12 -7.04 17.35
N HIS A 526 -15.04 -7.68 18.52
CA HIS A 526 -13.94 -7.57 19.47
C HIS A 526 -13.02 -8.80 19.49
N GLN A 527 -13.20 -9.72 18.52
CA GLN A 527 -12.42 -10.95 18.37
C GLN A 527 -12.45 -11.86 19.60
N LEU A 528 -13.53 -11.83 20.38
CA LEU A 528 -13.74 -12.67 21.56
C LEU A 528 -14.48 -13.95 21.18
N VAL A 529 -14.16 -15.05 21.87
CA VAL A 529 -14.75 -16.36 21.59
C VAL A 529 -16.02 -16.55 22.43
N LEU A 530 -17.18 -16.54 21.79
CA LEU A 530 -18.46 -16.82 22.44
C LEU A 530 -18.58 -18.31 22.84
N VAL A 531 -18.88 -18.56 24.12
CA VAL A 531 -19.28 -19.86 24.66
C VAL A 531 -20.74 -19.80 25.09
N GLU A 532 -21.63 -20.37 24.29
CA GLU A 532 -23.07 -20.31 24.54
C GLU A 532 -23.54 -21.30 25.63
N LYS A 533 -24.43 -20.83 26.49
CA LYS A 533 -25.23 -21.66 27.41
C LYS A 533 -26.68 -21.21 27.37
N GLU A 534 -27.58 -22.08 27.81
CA GLU A 534 -29.01 -21.80 27.85
C GLU A 534 -29.59 -22.13 29.23
N ALA A 535 -30.52 -21.32 29.70
CA ALA A 535 -31.28 -21.57 30.93
C ALA A 535 -32.68 -20.94 30.86
N HIS A 536 -33.63 -21.49 31.60
CA HIS A 536 -34.94 -20.85 31.76
C HIS A 536 -34.85 -19.65 32.72
N SER A 537 -35.66 -18.62 32.46
CA SER A 537 -35.78 -17.44 33.33
C SER A 537 -37.21 -16.90 33.31
N GLU A 538 -37.74 -16.58 34.47
CA GLU A 538 -39.06 -15.93 34.61
C GLU A 538 -38.99 -14.42 34.34
N ASP A 539 -37.82 -13.80 34.57
CA ASP A 539 -37.63 -12.35 34.50
C ASP A 539 -36.99 -11.88 33.19
N VAL A 540 -36.31 -12.78 32.46
CA VAL A 540 -35.57 -12.45 31.24
C VAL A 540 -36.29 -13.04 30.02
N PRO A 541 -36.72 -12.21 29.04
CA PRO A 541 -37.35 -12.68 27.81
C PRO A 541 -36.51 -13.70 27.05
N GLU A 542 -37.18 -14.62 26.36
CA GLU A 542 -36.52 -15.62 25.50
C GLU A 542 -35.56 -14.96 24.48
N GLY A 543 -34.37 -15.53 24.34
CA GLY A 543 -33.34 -15.05 23.41
C GLY A 543 -32.48 -13.88 23.92
N GLN A 544 -32.73 -13.38 25.14
CA GLN A 544 -31.87 -12.37 25.80
C GLN A 544 -30.86 -13.00 26.75
N VAL A 545 -29.80 -12.26 27.09
CA VAL A 545 -28.74 -12.71 27.99
C VAL A 545 -29.19 -12.64 29.46
N ILE A 546 -29.09 -13.76 30.17
CA ILE A 546 -29.29 -13.83 31.62
C ILE A 546 -28.05 -13.35 32.35
N LYS A 547 -26.88 -13.84 31.93
CA LYS A 547 -25.58 -13.55 32.55
C LYS A 547 -24.44 -13.84 31.59
N GLN A 548 -23.29 -13.25 31.90
CA GLN A 548 -22.03 -13.47 31.19
C GLN A 548 -20.89 -13.79 32.16
N LYS A 549 -19.83 -14.38 31.65
CA LYS A 549 -18.55 -14.57 32.35
C LYS A 549 -17.39 -14.46 31.34
N PRO A 550 -16.38 -13.61 31.54
CA PRO A 550 -16.17 -12.69 32.66
C PRO A 550 -17.30 -11.65 32.86
N GLU A 551 -17.38 -11.06 34.06
CA GLU A 551 -18.40 -10.06 34.38
C GLU A 551 -18.17 -8.75 33.60
N ALA A 552 -19.22 -7.92 33.52
CA ALA A 552 -19.11 -6.61 32.90
C ALA A 552 -18.03 -5.76 33.59
N GLY A 553 -17.23 -5.05 32.79
CA GLY A 553 -16.08 -4.27 33.25
C GLY A 553 -14.77 -5.05 33.30
N ALA A 554 -14.78 -6.38 33.07
CA ALA A 554 -13.55 -7.16 33.01
C ALA A 554 -12.69 -6.76 31.79
N SER A 555 -11.37 -6.71 31.99
CA SER A 555 -10.41 -6.54 30.91
C SER A 555 -10.18 -7.88 30.22
N VAL A 556 -10.48 -7.96 28.93
CA VAL A 556 -10.31 -9.17 28.12
C VAL A 556 -9.50 -8.84 26.87
N LYS A 557 -8.80 -9.81 26.31
CA LYS A 557 -7.99 -9.65 25.09
C LYS A 557 -8.65 -10.39 23.92
N PRO A 558 -8.36 -10.00 22.67
CA PRO A 558 -8.68 -10.82 21.50
C PRO A 558 -8.33 -12.30 21.72
N GLY A 559 -9.26 -13.19 21.40
CA GLY A 559 -9.16 -14.64 21.61
C GLY A 559 -9.66 -15.15 22.96
N ASP A 560 -9.91 -14.28 23.95
CA ASP A 560 -10.45 -14.69 25.24
C ASP A 560 -11.88 -15.24 25.11
N LYS A 561 -12.21 -16.22 25.96
CA LYS A 561 -13.53 -16.86 25.97
C LYS A 561 -14.50 -16.09 26.85
N VAL A 562 -15.66 -15.74 26.30
CA VAL A 562 -16.78 -15.17 27.03
C VAL A 562 -17.96 -16.13 27.01
N GLU A 563 -18.28 -16.67 28.18
CA GLU A 563 -19.45 -17.50 28.39
C GLU A 563 -20.69 -16.63 28.54
N VAL A 564 -21.71 -16.86 27.71
CA VAL A 564 -22.98 -16.11 27.74
C VAL A 564 -24.13 -17.10 27.89
N THR A 565 -24.95 -16.91 28.93
CA THR A 565 -26.15 -17.72 29.16
C THR A 565 -27.37 -17.00 28.62
N PHE A 566 -28.03 -17.58 27.62
CA PHE A 566 -29.26 -17.08 27.02
C PHE A 566 -30.53 -17.65 27.68
N SER A 567 -31.59 -16.85 27.71
CA SER A 567 -32.89 -17.24 28.25
C SER A 567 -33.69 -18.09 27.26
N LEU A 568 -34.21 -19.22 27.73
CA LEU A 568 -35.24 -20.03 27.06
C LEU A 568 -36.66 -19.60 27.44
N GLY A 569 -36.81 -18.42 28.08
CA GLY A 569 -38.07 -17.97 28.66
C GLY A 569 -38.47 -18.73 29.93
N PRO A 570 -39.66 -18.45 30.47
CA PRO A 570 -40.17 -19.10 31.67
C PRO A 570 -40.38 -20.59 31.42
N LYS A 571 -40.24 -21.40 32.47
CA LYS A 571 -40.41 -22.85 32.32
C LYS A 571 -41.91 -23.16 32.15
N GLN A 572 -42.31 -23.69 31.00
CA GLN A 572 -43.71 -24.07 30.77
C GLN A 572 -44.17 -25.13 31.79
N LYS A 573 -45.34 -24.89 32.41
CA LYS A 573 -45.99 -25.88 33.28
C LYS A 573 -46.53 -27.05 32.43
N PRO A 574 -46.47 -28.30 32.92
CA PRO A 574 -46.92 -29.46 32.15
C PRO A 574 -48.44 -29.49 31.99
N VAL A 575 -48.94 -30.05 30.88
CA VAL A 575 -50.36 -30.38 30.73
C VAL A 575 -50.76 -31.41 31.79
N LYS A 576 -51.83 -31.14 32.54
CA LYS A 576 -52.32 -32.03 33.59
C LYS A 576 -53.57 -32.78 33.14
N THR A 577 -53.73 -34.01 33.64
CA THR A 577 -54.91 -34.83 33.37
C THR A 577 -55.85 -34.79 34.55
N VAL A 578 -57.08 -34.29 34.35
CA VAL A 578 -58.14 -34.27 35.37
C VAL A 578 -59.18 -35.32 35.03
N THR A 579 -59.59 -36.11 36.02
CA THR A 579 -60.64 -37.11 35.83
C THR A 579 -61.94 -36.64 36.48
N GLU A 580 -63.01 -36.58 35.71
CA GLU A 580 -64.33 -36.15 36.18
C GLU A 580 -65.37 -37.24 35.96
N LYS A 581 -66.21 -37.43 36.97
CA LYS A 581 -67.35 -38.35 36.91
C LYS A 581 -68.61 -37.57 36.57
N ILE A 582 -69.34 -38.09 35.60
CA ILE A 582 -70.53 -37.47 35.02
C ILE A 582 -71.69 -38.42 35.22
N ASP A 583 -72.62 -38.03 36.08
CA ASP A 583 -73.88 -38.75 36.28
C ASP A 583 -74.90 -38.25 35.28
N ILE A 584 -75.53 -39.19 34.59
CA ILE A 584 -76.45 -38.96 33.48
C ILE A 584 -77.84 -39.41 33.94
N PRO A 585 -78.78 -38.47 34.17
CA PRO A 585 -80.12 -38.79 34.60
C PRO A 585 -80.89 -39.53 33.51
N TYR A 586 -81.85 -40.36 33.90
CA TYR A 586 -82.77 -41.04 33.00
C TYR A 586 -84.20 -40.67 33.37
N GLU A 587 -84.83 -39.84 32.54
CA GLU A 587 -86.18 -39.31 32.75
C GLU A 587 -87.02 -39.55 31.49
N PRO A 588 -87.52 -40.79 31.26
CA PRO A 588 -88.21 -41.13 30.02
C PRO A 588 -89.64 -40.58 30.00
N GLY A 589 -90.18 -40.35 28.79
CA GLY A 589 -91.58 -39.96 28.62
C GLY A 589 -92.55 -41.14 28.83
N ALA A 590 -92.07 -42.36 28.57
CA ALA A 590 -92.77 -43.61 28.85
C ALA A 590 -91.84 -44.68 29.45
N ALA A 591 -92.35 -45.54 30.33
CA ALA A 591 -91.54 -46.58 30.97
C ALA A 591 -90.88 -47.51 29.93
N GLY A 592 -89.55 -47.59 29.95
CA GLY A 592 -88.74 -48.41 29.03
C GLY A 592 -88.31 -47.74 27.74
N GLU A 593 -88.57 -46.44 27.55
CA GLU A 593 -88.14 -45.67 26.38
C GLU A 593 -86.61 -45.48 26.37
N GLU A 594 -85.95 -45.75 25.23
CA GLU A 594 -84.53 -45.49 25.05
C GLU A 594 -84.27 -43.99 24.87
N GLN A 595 -83.29 -43.46 25.59
CA GLN A 595 -82.84 -42.07 25.44
C GLN A 595 -81.45 -42.02 24.82
N ASN A 596 -81.26 -41.20 23.78
CA ASN A 596 -79.96 -41.03 23.14
C ASN A 596 -79.15 -39.96 23.87
N VAL A 597 -78.00 -40.33 24.38
CA VAL A 597 -77.08 -39.47 25.12
C VAL A 597 -75.88 -39.15 24.25
N GLN A 598 -75.57 -37.86 24.10
CA GLN A 598 -74.31 -37.40 23.52
C GLN A 598 -73.53 -36.62 24.55
N ILE A 599 -72.26 -36.94 24.69
CA ILE A 599 -71.30 -36.17 25.48
C ILE A 599 -70.34 -35.51 24.52
N SER A 600 -70.14 -34.21 24.66
CA SER A 600 -69.12 -33.42 23.99
C SER A 600 -68.19 -32.82 25.03
N ILE A 601 -66.90 -32.75 24.71
CA ILE A 601 -65.87 -32.20 25.60
C ILE A 601 -65.00 -31.18 24.86
N ASP A 602 -64.52 -30.20 25.61
CA ASP A 602 -63.52 -29.21 25.19
C ASP A 602 -62.31 -29.39 26.11
N ASP A 603 -61.16 -29.74 25.55
CA ASP A 603 -59.87 -29.80 26.24
C ASP A 603 -58.72 -29.55 25.26
N GLU A 604 -57.46 -29.76 25.66
CA GLU A 604 -56.30 -29.53 24.78
C GLU A 604 -56.34 -30.38 23.49
N GLU A 605 -57.02 -31.52 23.50
CA GLU A 605 -57.04 -32.48 22.38
C GLU A 605 -58.40 -32.57 21.67
N HIS A 606 -59.48 -32.09 22.29
CA HIS A 606 -60.85 -32.25 21.80
C HIS A 606 -61.59 -30.91 21.77
N SER A 607 -62.39 -30.70 20.73
CA SER A 607 -63.25 -29.52 20.61
C SER A 607 -64.68 -29.82 21.03
N ILE A 608 -65.33 -28.87 21.70
CA ILE A 608 -66.75 -28.99 22.09
C ILE A 608 -67.71 -29.23 20.92
N SER A 609 -67.29 -28.92 19.70
CA SER A 609 -68.08 -29.14 18.48
C SER A 609 -68.16 -30.61 18.06
N ASP A 610 -67.23 -31.44 18.54
CA ASP A 610 -67.20 -32.86 18.26
C ASP A 610 -67.94 -33.66 19.34
N VAL A 611 -68.58 -34.76 18.93
CA VAL A 611 -69.20 -35.68 19.86
C VAL A 611 -68.14 -36.65 20.36
N TYR A 612 -67.85 -36.58 21.66
CA TYR A 612 -66.88 -37.45 22.33
C TYR A 612 -67.41 -38.87 22.49
N GLU A 613 -68.65 -39.01 22.97
CA GLU A 613 -69.31 -40.31 23.12
C GLU A 613 -70.81 -40.17 22.80
N ASN A 614 -71.38 -41.15 22.10
CA ASN A 614 -72.81 -41.22 21.77
C ASN A 614 -73.34 -42.62 22.04
N PHE A 615 -74.37 -42.75 22.87
CA PHE A 615 -74.93 -44.04 23.28
C PHE A 615 -76.36 -43.91 23.79
N LYS A 616 -77.04 -45.05 23.97
CA LYS A 616 -78.40 -45.08 24.48
C LYS A 616 -78.47 -45.56 25.93
N ILE A 617 -79.42 -45.03 26.69
CA ILE A 617 -79.69 -45.45 28.07
C ILE A 617 -81.18 -45.79 28.28
N THR A 618 -81.43 -46.73 29.20
CA THR A 618 -82.77 -47.11 29.70
C THR A 618 -82.85 -47.07 31.23
N ALA A 619 -81.81 -46.53 31.88
CA ALA A 619 -81.65 -46.33 33.31
C ALA A 619 -80.55 -45.27 33.55
N PRO A 620 -80.46 -44.64 34.73
CA PRO A 620 -79.38 -43.70 35.04
C PRO A 620 -78.01 -44.33 34.82
N ALA A 621 -77.07 -43.56 34.28
CA ALA A 621 -75.73 -44.04 33.95
C ALA A 621 -74.65 -43.09 34.45
N GLU A 622 -73.45 -43.62 34.67
CA GLU A 622 -72.27 -42.81 34.99
C GLU A 622 -71.22 -42.97 33.89
N ARG A 623 -70.50 -41.89 33.61
CA ARG A 623 -69.32 -41.88 32.73
C ARG A 623 -68.17 -41.17 33.41
N THR A 624 -66.96 -41.69 33.21
CA THR A 624 -65.74 -41.08 33.73
C THR A 624 -64.92 -40.60 32.54
N ILE A 625 -64.67 -39.29 32.48
CA ILE A 625 -63.93 -38.66 31.39
C ILE A 625 -62.63 -38.08 31.93
N LYS A 626 -61.55 -38.25 31.15
CA LYS A 626 -60.25 -37.65 31.41
C LYS A 626 -60.06 -36.45 30.51
N PHE A 627 -59.81 -35.30 31.11
CA PHE A 627 -59.54 -34.04 30.43
C PHE A 627 -58.04 -33.76 30.47
N ARG A 628 -57.45 -33.43 29.33
CA ARG A 628 -56.08 -32.89 29.26
C ARG A 628 -56.15 -31.38 29.24
N ILE A 629 -55.70 -30.73 30.31
CA ILE A 629 -55.84 -29.29 30.48
C ILE A 629 -54.44 -28.67 30.50
N ALA A 630 -54.15 -27.80 29.55
CA ALA A 630 -52.93 -27.00 29.52
C ALA A 630 -53.01 -25.82 30.51
N PRO A 631 -51.87 -25.31 31.01
CA PRO A 631 -51.86 -24.16 31.92
C PRO A 631 -52.56 -22.93 31.30
N GLY A 632 -53.54 -22.37 32.01
CA GLY A 632 -54.31 -21.21 31.55
C GLY A 632 -55.54 -21.54 30.68
N GLN A 633 -55.72 -22.80 30.29
CA GLN A 633 -56.94 -23.31 29.68
C GLN A 633 -57.89 -23.92 30.71
N LYS A 634 -59.14 -24.18 30.28
CA LYS A 634 -60.15 -24.88 31.06
C LYS A 634 -60.72 -26.01 30.24
N GLY A 635 -60.96 -27.15 30.87
CA GLY A 635 -61.76 -28.22 30.29
C GLY A 635 -63.24 -27.87 30.36
N TYR A 636 -64.06 -28.37 29.46
CA TYR A 636 -65.51 -28.23 29.51
C TYR A 636 -66.19 -29.51 29.02
N TYR A 637 -67.34 -29.85 29.58
CA TYR A 637 -68.19 -30.89 28.99
C TYR A 637 -69.64 -30.47 28.93
N GLN A 638 -70.34 -31.07 27.97
CA GLN A 638 -71.77 -30.93 27.78
C GLN A 638 -72.38 -32.30 27.49
N VAL A 639 -73.44 -32.63 28.23
CA VAL A 639 -74.24 -33.84 28.03
C VAL A 639 -75.60 -33.43 27.49
N THR A 640 -75.99 -34.01 26.36
CA THR A 640 -77.32 -33.86 25.78
C THR A 640 -78.06 -35.19 25.78
N ILE A 641 -79.36 -35.15 26.05
CA ILE A 641 -80.27 -36.30 25.95
C ILE A 641 -81.38 -35.92 24.98
N ASN A 642 -81.54 -36.71 23.91
CA ASN A 642 -82.49 -36.43 22.82
C ASN A 642 -82.42 -34.96 22.36
N ASP A 643 -81.19 -34.49 22.09
CA ASP A 643 -80.84 -33.15 21.63
C ASP A 643 -81.11 -32.00 22.62
N LYS A 644 -81.38 -32.31 23.90
CA LYS A 644 -81.50 -31.30 24.97
C LYS A 644 -80.34 -31.38 25.95
N VAL A 645 -79.71 -30.25 26.24
CA VAL A 645 -78.64 -30.18 27.25
C VAL A 645 -79.23 -30.47 28.63
N VAL A 646 -78.69 -31.49 29.29
CA VAL A 646 -79.11 -31.89 30.64
C VAL A 646 -78.06 -31.55 31.70
N ARG A 647 -76.77 -31.48 31.31
CA ARG A 647 -75.67 -31.18 32.21
C ARG A 647 -74.50 -30.56 31.46
N SER A 648 -73.82 -29.61 32.10
CA SER A 648 -72.57 -29.06 31.62
C SER A 648 -71.72 -28.57 32.80
N LYS A 649 -70.39 -28.61 32.67
CA LYS A 649 -69.47 -28.14 33.72
C LYS A 649 -68.14 -27.73 33.09
N THR A 650 -67.54 -26.67 33.63
CA THR A 650 -66.16 -26.26 33.36
C THR A 650 -65.22 -26.85 34.42
N ILE A 651 -64.06 -27.32 33.98
CA ILE A 651 -63.03 -27.97 34.79
C ILE A 651 -61.79 -27.09 34.73
N GLU A 652 -61.38 -26.56 35.88
CA GLU A 652 -60.22 -25.68 35.98
C GLU A 652 -58.90 -26.48 35.91
N TYR A 653 -57.83 -25.85 35.45
CA TYR A 653 -56.48 -26.43 35.56
C TYR A 653 -56.13 -26.60 37.05
N PRO A 654 -55.75 -27.81 37.50
CA PRO A 654 -55.51 -28.04 38.92
C PRO A 654 -54.25 -27.31 39.38
N GLU A 655 -54.36 -26.53 40.45
CA GLU A 655 -53.21 -25.92 41.12
C GLU A 655 -52.28 -27.01 41.68
N ASP A 656 -50.98 -26.73 41.74
CA ASP A 656 -50.04 -27.62 42.43
C ASP A 656 -50.29 -27.49 43.94
N GLU A 657 -50.65 -28.59 44.63
CA GLU A 657 -50.73 -28.64 46.11
C GLU A 657 -49.36 -28.49 46.78
#